data_AF-A0A0F9U0T8-F1
#
_entry.id   AF-A0A0F9U0T8-F1
#
_cell.length_a   1.000
_cell.length_b   1.000
_cell.length_c   1.000
_cell.angle_alpha   90.00
_cell.angle_beta   90.00
_cell.angle_gamma   90.00
#
_symmetry.space_group_name_H-M   'P 1'
#
loop_
_entity.id
_entity.type
_entity.pdbx_description
1 polymer ?
#
loop_
_entity_poly.entity_id
_entity_poly.type
_entity_poly.pdbx_seq_one_letter_code
_entity_poly.pdbx_strand_id
1 'polypeptide(L)'
;MADVTVINDSSSVNVAYDGRQTVKVSASVHYYFYKAVAGKDVKYVKSSDGGATWGSPVTIASATNFIGVPTVWYDKWTPGQTGNLIHVAYARDGVDGMYHRSLLTTADALSSEGSIDTGVVSGTKDRATMAKSRGGNLYCAYDAGSTARGFARSTDNGLNWTAKADPWSGEGTGDGERMLLFPGNESDQDDMWLVWWDDDAQEISLKTYDDSGNSFSEATIDTSMDPDQFAVFQSMSGAIRHSDNHLILVAHSDDANAAHDFKVYDINGAASITAKTNIFTAVTDKFAACVTIDTGNDAIYVGYVVSTTPFTVQHGVYVKSMDGGTSWGAEVTTNVTDRRYFAICDDLGSVNNTVFQPVIWDTTSADAFTNLATSVAIGGGAAGSADVTVTDESNSLFGTSARGQHGVIWADDQEIGYFFYPNDNVPIEIRYVKTLNGGDTWGAPVLVSTAGLIANLAFSSWYDRWTPGDTGTKIHLAFHQDNSAKMVYRSLDTADDSLSAAVNITAAVLSDPPANISITKSRGGELAVIWNSSSAVIKSDFFISDDDGATWDNKLDPWNASSSDNHEVYLFPSDEDDPNDVWAIVQNNSVNALQFWVYSRGSDSWKSQTIEATWSTSVGGNIGTAISHTTRHLWLSGISGNPFATPVPLRVWEIGGIDQIEEKTNVISSNDYLRSNIFVDQGTDDVYVAYGRGADVSNLVARSKVSHDNGATWESETTEGDGTTYVMQRISVSPGVTGRGRWLVCWFDTTLDDIFTNTSNAVNLGVARTTQQTGGRAVIPGYQPFFGGAGVDLDFDFQIVEWKGKMVTKALALNNPGHNNDAVSLNFVYYTHEIKGRTVIQHSPHPISLGHEPDFIDLEEMAIMWNKDIPTVKPRITLKLTTLSRTYQGVITAMTIVEEGGTSRIEFQMKFETTWTPALPVLREWN
;
A
#
# COMPACT_ATOMS: atom_id res chain seq x y z
N MET A 1 -24.50 -7.66 -21.00
CA MET A 1 -25.66 -6.77 -20.74
C MET A 1 -25.81 -5.83 -21.91
N ALA A 2 -26.95 -5.14 -22.06
CA ALA A 2 -27.17 -4.24 -23.18
C ALA A 2 -26.51 -2.87 -22.98
N ASP A 3 -26.12 -2.23 -24.08
CA ASP A 3 -25.68 -0.83 -24.09
C ASP A 3 -26.84 0.07 -23.58
N VAL A 4 -26.54 1.02 -22.69
CA VAL A 4 -27.49 2.00 -22.15
C VAL A 4 -27.42 3.26 -22.99
N THR A 5 -28.56 3.73 -23.50
CA THR A 5 -28.66 5.01 -24.19
C THR A 5 -28.51 6.17 -23.21
N VAL A 6 -27.48 7.00 -23.40
CA VAL A 6 -27.19 8.23 -22.64
C VAL A 6 -28.05 9.39 -23.15
N ILE A 7 -28.13 9.53 -24.48
CA ILE A 7 -28.95 10.55 -25.16
C ILE A 7 -29.97 9.86 -26.04
N ASN A 8 -31.24 10.21 -25.85
CA ASN A 8 -32.33 9.94 -26.78
C ASN A 8 -33.03 11.27 -27.13
N ASP A 9 -32.24 12.25 -27.54
CA ASP A 9 -32.75 13.48 -28.12
C ASP A 9 -33.01 13.16 -29.58
N SER A 10 -34.27 13.16 -30.03
CA SER A 10 -34.66 12.80 -31.42
C SER A 10 -34.03 13.66 -32.52
N SER A 11 -33.17 14.59 -32.14
CA SER A 11 -32.31 15.37 -33.01
C SER A 11 -30.89 14.83 -32.91
N SER A 12 -30.24 14.62 -34.06
CA SER A 12 -28.86 14.15 -34.11
C SER A 12 -27.98 14.92 -33.11
N VAL A 13 -26.91 14.35 -32.56
CA VAL A 13 -25.92 15.12 -31.80
C VAL A 13 -24.71 15.31 -32.69
N ASN A 14 -24.12 16.49 -32.64
CA ASN A 14 -22.83 16.72 -33.27
C ASN A 14 -21.84 16.71 -32.12
N VAL A 15 -21.15 15.59 -31.92
CA VAL A 15 -20.09 15.45 -30.95
C VAL A 15 -18.88 16.17 -31.53
N ALA A 16 -18.40 17.23 -30.90
CA ALA A 16 -17.12 17.78 -31.27
C ALA A 16 -16.09 16.83 -30.72
N TYR A 17 -15.10 16.66 -31.55
CA TYR A 17 -13.94 15.83 -31.35
C TYR A 17 -12.94 16.47 -30.40
N ASP A 18 -13.28 17.63 -29.84
CA ASP A 18 -12.40 18.47 -29.06
C ASP A 18 -13.01 18.76 -27.67
N GLY A 19 -12.55 18.05 -26.64
CA GLY A 19 -12.84 18.39 -25.23
C GLY A 19 -13.57 17.34 -24.39
N ARG A 20 -13.48 17.53 -23.07
CA ARG A 20 -14.14 16.69 -22.05
C ARG A 20 -15.64 16.97 -22.04
N GLN A 21 -16.45 15.91 -21.97
CA GLN A 21 -17.92 16.01 -22.05
C GLN A 21 -18.67 15.23 -20.98
N THR A 22 -18.05 14.26 -20.30
CA THR A 22 -18.69 13.59 -19.16
C THR A 22 -18.02 14.04 -17.87
N VAL A 23 -18.82 14.14 -16.81
CA VAL A 23 -18.36 14.44 -15.46
C VAL A 23 -18.99 13.47 -14.50
N LYS A 24 -18.17 12.75 -13.74
CA LYS A 24 -18.61 11.87 -12.65
C LYS A 24 -18.33 12.56 -11.32
N VAL A 25 -19.39 12.90 -10.59
CA VAL A 25 -19.26 13.57 -9.28
C VAL A 25 -19.41 12.61 -8.11
N SER A 26 -19.80 11.36 -8.36
CA SER A 26 -19.83 10.24 -7.43
C SER A 26 -20.07 8.93 -8.21
N ALA A 27 -20.10 7.79 -7.51
CA ALA A 27 -20.43 6.49 -8.10
C ALA A 27 -21.79 6.52 -8.80
N SER A 28 -22.76 7.24 -8.25
CA SER A 28 -24.14 7.25 -8.74
C SER A 28 -24.48 8.47 -9.60
N VAL A 29 -23.76 9.58 -9.50
CA VAL A 29 -24.15 10.83 -10.19
C VAL A 29 -23.18 11.19 -11.30
N HIS A 30 -23.65 11.11 -12.54
CA HIS A 30 -22.90 11.45 -13.75
C HIS A 30 -23.63 12.52 -14.57
N TYR A 31 -22.87 13.32 -15.29
CA TYR A 31 -23.38 14.34 -16.24
C TYR A 31 -22.74 14.11 -17.60
N TYR A 32 -23.50 14.26 -18.67
CA TYR A 32 -22.98 14.26 -20.05
C TYR A 32 -23.44 15.53 -20.76
N PHE A 33 -22.49 16.29 -21.28
CA PHE A 33 -22.65 17.60 -21.90
C PHE A 33 -22.52 17.48 -23.42
N TYR A 34 -23.42 18.11 -24.16
CA TYR A 34 -23.48 17.94 -25.61
C TYR A 34 -24.12 19.12 -26.33
N LYS A 35 -23.97 19.17 -27.66
CA LYS A 35 -24.68 20.09 -28.56
C LYS A 35 -25.74 19.32 -29.36
N ALA A 36 -27.01 19.63 -29.15
CA ALA A 36 -28.09 19.08 -29.97
C ALA A 36 -27.97 19.56 -31.42
N VAL A 37 -28.29 18.75 -32.43
CA VAL A 37 -28.26 19.19 -33.85
C VAL A 37 -29.50 20.01 -34.19
N ALA A 38 -30.69 19.60 -33.73
CA ALA A 38 -31.88 20.41 -33.92
C ALA A 38 -31.91 21.54 -32.90
N GLY A 39 -32.09 22.77 -33.38
CA GLY A 39 -32.03 23.96 -32.55
C GLY A 39 -30.61 24.37 -32.14
N LYS A 40 -29.60 23.50 -32.30
CA LYS A 40 -28.19 23.73 -31.96
C LYS A 40 -27.91 23.95 -30.48
N ASP A 41 -28.88 23.77 -29.59
CA ASP A 41 -28.74 24.07 -28.15
C ASP A 41 -27.59 23.30 -27.48
N VAL A 42 -26.92 23.96 -26.53
CA VAL A 42 -25.99 23.31 -25.60
C VAL A 42 -26.81 22.75 -24.43
N LYS A 43 -26.66 21.46 -24.16
CA LYS A 43 -27.46 20.72 -23.17
C LYS A 43 -26.59 19.83 -22.30
N TYR A 44 -27.16 19.36 -21.19
CA TYR A 44 -26.66 18.19 -20.47
C TYR A 44 -27.79 17.21 -20.15
N VAL A 45 -27.42 15.94 -19.96
CA VAL A 45 -28.24 14.92 -19.29
C VAL A 45 -27.53 14.49 -18.01
N LYS A 46 -28.31 14.04 -17.03
CA LYS A 46 -27.82 13.59 -15.72
C LYS A 46 -28.27 12.16 -15.48
N SER A 47 -27.37 11.33 -14.98
CA SER A 47 -27.70 10.06 -14.34
C SER A 47 -27.57 10.20 -12.83
N SER A 48 -28.45 9.53 -12.08
CA SER A 48 -28.41 9.45 -10.61
C SER A 48 -28.25 8.02 -10.09
N ASP A 49 -28.00 7.07 -10.99
CA ASP A 49 -27.88 5.63 -10.72
C ASP A 49 -26.63 5.02 -11.38
N GLY A 50 -25.59 5.82 -11.52
CA GLY A 50 -24.28 5.38 -12.02
C GLY A 50 -24.26 5.10 -13.51
N GLY A 51 -25.14 5.74 -14.28
CA GLY A 51 -25.24 5.58 -15.72
C GLY A 51 -26.22 4.52 -16.17
N ALA A 52 -27.05 3.95 -15.28
CA ALA A 52 -28.06 2.94 -15.64
C ALA A 52 -29.27 3.56 -16.36
N THR A 53 -29.65 4.76 -15.94
CA THR A 53 -30.66 5.58 -16.61
C THR A 53 -30.21 7.03 -16.67
N TRP A 54 -30.70 7.74 -17.69
CA TRP A 54 -30.39 9.14 -17.94
C TRP A 54 -31.67 9.96 -17.96
N GLY A 55 -31.67 11.07 -17.22
CA GLY A 55 -32.79 11.99 -17.12
C GLY A 55 -33.05 12.77 -18.41
N SER A 56 -34.09 13.60 -18.39
CA SER A 56 -34.41 14.47 -19.52
C SER A 56 -33.32 15.52 -19.76
N PRO A 57 -33.02 15.88 -21.02
CA PRO A 57 -32.07 16.94 -21.34
C PRO A 57 -32.42 18.29 -20.70
N VAL A 58 -31.42 18.97 -20.18
CA VAL A 58 -31.50 20.33 -19.63
C VAL A 58 -30.72 21.28 -20.54
N THR A 59 -31.38 22.33 -21.03
CA THR A 59 -30.73 23.35 -21.86
C THR A 59 -29.84 24.26 -21.00
N ILE A 60 -28.55 24.26 -21.29
CA ILE A 60 -27.57 25.21 -20.73
C ILE A 60 -27.71 26.55 -21.44
N ALA A 61 -27.83 26.49 -22.75
CA ALA A 61 -27.90 27.67 -23.59
C ALA A 61 -28.69 27.39 -24.87
N SER A 62 -29.57 28.32 -25.24
CA SER A 62 -30.37 28.27 -26.47
C SER A 62 -29.98 29.40 -27.42
N ALA A 63 -29.69 29.08 -28.68
CA ALA A 63 -29.35 30.03 -29.72
C ALA A 63 -29.56 29.37 -31.08
N THR A 64 -29.91 30.15 -32.09
CA THR A 64 -30.18 29.62 -33.44
C THR A 64 -28.95 29.02 -34.11
N ASN A 65 -27.74 29.38 -33.68
CA ASN A 65 -26.49 28.90 -34.26
C ASN A 65 -25.38 28.72 -33.20
N PHE A 66 -25.28 27.57 -32.53
CA PHE A 66 -24.01 27.17 -31.91
C PHE A 66 -23.13 26.50 -32.94
N ILE A 67 -21.83 26.82 -32.93
CA ILE A 67 -20.89 26.26 -33.90
C ILE A 67 -20.29 24.98 -33.30
N GLY A 68 -19.83 25.00 -32.03
CA GLY A 68 -19.07 23.92 -31.38
C GLY A 68 -19.72 23.19 -30.21
N VAL A 69 -19.14 22.06 -29.79
CA VAL A 69 -19.55 21.37 -28.56
C VAL A 69 -18.92 22.03 -27.34
N PRO A 70 -19.63 22.06 -26.20
CA PRO A 70 -19.06 22.54 -24.96
C PRO A 70 -17.79 21.78 -24.56
N THR A 71 -16.84 22.52 -23.99
CA THR A 71 -15.76 21.95 -23.17
C THR A 71 -16.12 22.14 -21.69
N VAL A 72 -15.81 21.15 -20.85
CA VAL A 72 -16.11 21.22 -19.42
C VAL A 72 -14.89 21.02 -18.55
N TRP A 73 -14.93 21.58 -17.34
CA TRP A 73 -13.99 21.29 -16.27
C TRP A 73 -14.70 21.21 -14.94
N TYR A 74 -14.54 20.09 -14.22
CA TYR A 74 -15.06 19.95 -12.86
C TYR A 74 -14.02 20.43 -11.86
N ASP A 75 -14.44 21.21 -10.86
CA ASP A 75 -13.53 21.74 -9.82
C ASP A 75 -12.57 20.69 -9.26
N LYS A 76 -13.06 19.47 -8.96
CA LYS A 76 -12.26 18.40 -8.35
C LYS A 76 -11.35 17.64 -9.31
N TRP A 77 -11.35 17.98 -10.60
CA TRP A 77 -10.32 17.51 -11.53
C TRP A 77 -8.98 18.19 -11.25
N THR A 78 -9.00 19.38 -10.64
CA THR A 78 -7.79 20.05 -10.20
C THR A 78 -7.36 19.55 -8.82
N PRO A 79 -6.12 19.07 -8.64
CA PRO A 79 -5.61 18.67 -7.33
C PRO A 79 -5.73 19.79 -6.29
N GLY A 80 -6.16 19.42 -5.08
CA GLY A 80 -6.37 20.34 -3.96
C GLY A 80 -7.67 21.17 -4.01
N GLN A 81 -8.41 21.16 -5.12
CA GLN A 81 -9.68 21.87 -5.24
C GLN A 81 -10.84 21.00 -4.75
N THR A 82 -11.72 21.57 -3.93
CA THR A 82 -12.85 20.86 -3.28
C THR A 82 -14.23 21.33 -3.74
N GLY A 83 -14.28 22.27 -4.68
CA GLY A 83 -15.51 22.85 -5.19
C GLY A 83 -16.43 21.83 -5.88
N ASN A 84 -17.69 22.22 -6.09
CA ASN A 84 -18.72 21.37 -6.71
C ASN A 84 -19.30 22.00 -7.98
N LEU A 85 -18.55 22.88 -8.64
CA LEU A 85 -18.95 23.48 -9.90
C LEU A 85 -18.39 22.67 -11.07
N ILE A 86 -19.25 22.41 -12.06
CA ILE A 86 -18.84 22.04 -13.40
C ILE A 86 -18.88 23.30 -14.25
N HIS A 87 -17.73 23.73 -14.74
CA HIS A 87 -17.59 24.87 -15.63
C HIS A 87 -17.78 24.42 -17.06
N VAL A 88 -18.51 25.20 -17.86
CA VAL A 88 -18.88 24.87 -19.24
C VAL A 88 -18.61 26.08 -20.12
N ALA A 89 -17.73 25.93 -21.10
CA ALA A 89 -17.45 26.94 -22.11
C ALA A 89 -17.94 26.51 -23.50
N TYR A 90 -18.50 27.44 -24.28
CA TYR A 90 -19.09 27.14 -25.59
C TYR A 90 -19.09 28.37 -26.54
N ALA A 91 -19.10 28.11 -27.85
CA ALA A 91 -19.10 29.13 -28.91
C ALA A 91 -20.48 29.36 -29.53
N ARG A 92 -20.83 30.61 -29.88
CA ARG A 92 -22.05 30.97 -30.64
C ARG A 92 -21.72 31.73 -31.93
N ASP A 93 -22.52 31.48 -32.96
CA ASP A 93 -22.57 32.21 -34.24
C ASP A 93 -23.65 33.32 -34.18
N GLY A 94 -23.36 34.46 -34.79
CA GLY A 94 -24.26 35.59 -35.00
C GLY A 94 -24.29 36.63 -33.88
N VAL A 95 -23.83 36.26 -32.68
CA VAL A 95 -23.39 37.19 -31.62
C VAL A 95 -21.89 37.02 -31.33
N ASP A 96 -21.29 36.05 -32.02
CA ASP A 96 -19.87 35.90 -32.22
C ASP A 96 -19.03 36.05 -30.96
N GLY A 97 -18.93 34.97 -30.20
CA GLY A 97 -18.09 34.96 -29.02
C GLY A 97 -18.00 33.60 -28.34
N MET A 98 -17.12 33.56 -27.35
CA MET A 98 -16.99 32.47 -26.40
C MET A 98 -17.74 32.83 -25.12
N TYR A 99 -18.50 31.87 -24.59
CA TYR A 99 -19.36 32.07 -23.42
C TYR A 99 -19.08 31.02 -22.36
N HIS A 100 -19.46 31.34 -21.13
CA HIS A 100 -19.27 30.50 -19.96
C HIS A 100 -20.55 30.40 -19.11
N ARG A 101 -20.81 29.21 -18.57
CA ARG A 101 -21.72 28.97 -17.44
C ARG A 101 -21.12 27.92 -16.52
N SER A 102 -21.50 27.94 -15.25
CA SER A 102 -21.22 26.85 -14.32
C SER A 102 -22.50 26.16 -13.85
N LEU A 103 -22.38 24.88 -13.52
CA LEU A 103 -23.43 24.03 -12.93
C LEU A 103 -23.01 23.63 -11.52
N LEU A 104 -23.81 24.02 -10.52
CA LEU A 104 -23.63 23.57 -9.14
C LEU A 104 -24.27 22.19 -8.96
N THR A 105 -23.46 21.15 -8.78
CA THR A 105 -23.93 19.76 -8.83
C THR A 105 -24.78 19.31 -7.64
N THR A 106 -24.74 20.05 -6.52
CA THR A 106 -25.59 19.77 -5.36
C THR A 106 -27.03 20.22 -5.54
N ALA A 107 -27.28 21.18 -6.44
CA ALA A 107 -28.61 21.76 -6.67
C ALA A 107 -29.06 21.69 -8.14
N ASP A 108 -28.21 21.15 -9.02
CA ASP A 108 -28.36 21.21 -10.49
C ASP A 108 -28.68 22.62 -11.02
N ALA A 109 -28.12 23.63 -10.36
CA ALA A 109 -28.39 25.04 -10.64
C ALA A 109 -27.34 25.63 -11.59
N LEU A 110 -27.79 26.19 -12.71
CA LEU A 110 -26.93 26.92 -13.65
C LEU A 110 -26.69 28.36 -13.19
N SER A 111 -25.46 28.84 -13.36
CA SER A 111 -25.11 30.25 -13.15
C SER A 111 -25.74 31.16 -14.22
N SER A 112 -25.64 32.47 -13.99
CA SER A 112 -25.75 33.44 -15.09
C SER A 112 -24.66 33.18 -16.13
N GLU A 113 -24.95 33.53 -17.36
CA GLU A 113 -24.00 33.45 -18.47
C GLU A 113 -22.99 34.58 -18.43
N GLY A 114 -21.71 34.24 -18.58
CA GLY A 114 -20.61 35.19 -18.78
C GLY A 114 -20.09 35.15 -20.22
N SER A 115 -19.53 36.26 -20.69
CA SER A 115 -18.79 36.31 -21.96
C SER A 115 -17.30 36.11 -21.65
N ILE A 116 -16.69 35.12 -22.29
CA ILE A 116 -15.23 34.91 -22.30
C ILE A 116 -14.61 35.87 -23.31
N ASP A 117 -15.18 35.92 -24.51
CA ASP A 117 -14.79 36.79 -25.62
C ASP A 117 -16.03 37.24 -26.40
N THR A 118 -15.98 38.44 -26.97
CA THR A 118 -17.02 39.02 -27.83
C THR A 118 -16.51 39.27 -29.26
N GLY A 119 -15.36 38.67 -29.63
CA GLY A 119 -14.76 38.77 -30.95
C GLY A 119 -15.53 37.98 -32.02
N VAL A 120 -15.56 38.52 -33.25
CA VAL A 120 -16.27 37.95 -34.40
C VAL A 120 -15.83 36.48 -34.65
N VAL A 121 -16.73 35.52 -34.48
CA VAL A 121 -16.58 34.09 -34.74
C VAL A 121 -17.01 33.90 -36.19
N SER A 122 -16.05 33.66 -37.08
CA SER A 122 -16.34 33.33 -38.47
C SER A 122 -15.57 32.07 -38.85
N GLY A 123 -16.27 30.95 -38.95
CA GLY A 123 -15.68 29.69 -39.33
C GLY A 123 -16.42 28.46 -38.81
N THR A 124 -15.99 27.30 -39.29
CA THR A 124 -16.40 25.97 -38.83
C THR A 124 -15.46 25.42 -37.76
N LYS A 125 -14.56 26.24 -37.20
CA LYS A 125 -13.60 25.84 -36.18
C LYS A 125 -14.21 26.05 -34.81
N ASP A 126 -14.14 25.01 -34.00
CA ASP A 126 -14.85 24.88 -32.73
C ASP A 126 -13.97 24.28 -31.65
N ARG A 127 -12.75 24.80 -31.51
CA ARG A 127 -11.78 24.23 -30.57
C ARG A 127 -11.79 25.07 -29.31
N ALA A 128 -12.22 24.49 -28.21
CA ALA A 128 -12.12 25.14 -26.91
C ALA A 128 -11.67 24.12 -25.86
N THR A 129 -10.80 24.55 -24.97
CA THR A 129 -10.40 23.79 -23.79
C THR A 129 -10.37 24.71 -22.59
N MET A 130 -10.78 24.20 -21.44
CA MET A 130 -10.75 24.94 -20.20
C MET A 130 -10.21 24.10 -19.06
N ALA A 131 -9.64 24.76 -18.07
CA ALA A 131 -9.16 24.15 -16.85
C ALA A 131 -9.14 25.15 -15.70
N LYS A 132 -9.12 24.64 -14.48
CA LYS A 132 -8.95 25.42 -13.26
C LYS A 132 -7.53 25.22 -12.72
N SER A 133 -6.81 26.31 -12.46
CA SER A 133 -5.49 26.27 -11.83
C SER A 133 -5.58 25.78 -10.38
N ARG A 134 -4.45 25.35 -9.82
CA ARG A 134 -4.38 24.96 -8.40
C ARG A 134 -4.64 26.16 -7.47
N GLY A 135 -4.33 27.38 -7.91
CA GLY A 135 -4.67 28.63 -7.23
C GLY A 135 -6.16 29.00 -7.30
N GLY A 136 -6.92 28.34 -8.18
CA GLY A 136 -8.38 28.45 -8.27
C GLY A 136 -8.90 29.38 -9.37
N ASN A 137 -8.02 29.96 -10.20
CA ASN A 137 -8.41 30.71 -11.38
C ASN A 137 -8.90 29.78 -12.49
N LEU A 138 -9.86 30.23 -13.30
CA LEU A 138 -10.31 29.53 -14.50
C LEU A 138 -9.61 30.08 -15.73
N TYR A 139 -9.24 29.19 -16.65
CA TYR A 139 -8.63 29.54 -17.91
C TYR A 139 -9.36 28.85 -19.06
N CYS A 140 -9.47 29.54 -20.19
CA CYS A 140 -10.04 29.02 -21.42
C CYS A 140 -9.15 29.39 -22.60
N ALA A 141 -8.69 28.40 -23.36
CA ALA A 141 -8.04 28.57 -24.65
C ALA A 141 -9.05 28.19 -25.75
N TYR A 142 -9.13 28.99 -26.82
CA TYR A 142 -10.12 28.78 -27.87
C TYR A 142 -9.66 29.25 -29.25
N ASP A 143 -10.07 28.50 -30.28
CA ASP A 143 -10.05 28.89 -31.70
C ASP A 143 -11.46 28.67 -32.25
N ALA A 144 -12.20 29.78 -32.33
CA ALA A 144 -13.53 29.87 -32.88
C ALA A 144 -13.51 30.58 -34.26
N GLY A 145 -12.40 30.47 -35.01
CA GLY A 145 -12.26 31.04 -36.35
C GLY A 145 -11.20 32.13 -36.44
N SER A 146 -11.08 32.75 -37.63
CA SER A 146 -9.91 33.59 -38.00
C SER A 146 -9.71 34.84 -37.13
N THR A 147 -10.76 35.31 -36.45
CA THR A 147 -10.73 36.52 -35.60
C THR A 147 -11.13 36.27 -34.15
N ALA A 148 -11.53 35.05 -33.80
CA ALA A 148 -11.95 34.66 -32.45
C ALA A 148 -11.04 33.56 -31.92
N ARG A 149 -9.76 33.88 -31.76
CA ARG A 149 -8.75 33.03 -31.12
C ARG A 149 -8.23 33.74 -29.89
N GLY A 150 -7.96 33.00 -28.83
CA GLY A 150 -7.32 33.59 -27.68
C GLY A 150 -7.28 32.71 -26.44
N PHE A 151 -6.74 33.32 -25.39
CA PHE A 151 -6.61 32.75 -24.07
C PHE A 151 -7.11 33.77 -23.05
N ALA A 152 -8.03 33.33 -22.19
CA ALA A 152 -8.68 34.21 -21.22
C ALA A 152 -8.69 33.57 -19.83
N ARG A 153 -8.63 34.43 -18.80
CA ARG A 153 -8.66 34.04 -17.39
C ARG A 153 -9.84 34.67 -16.67
N SER A 154 -10.46 33.92 -15.77
CA SER A 154 -11.38 34.42 -14.75
C SER A 154 -10.84 34.13 -13.34
N THR A 155 -10.95 35.13 -12.46
CA THR A 155 -10.56 35.03 -11.03
C THR A 155 -11.78 35.00 -10.10
N ASP A 156 -12.97 34.80 -10.65
CA ASP A 156 -14.25 34.89 -9.92
C ASP A 156 -15.25 33.80 -10.34
N ASN A 157 -14.73 32.60 -10.64
CA ASN A 157 -15.50 31.43 -11.09
C ASN A 157 -16.34 31.71 -12.35
N GLY A 158 -15.77 32.49 -13.27
CA GLY A 158 -16.26 32.70 -14.62
C GLY A 158 -17.33 33.78 -14.76
N LEU A 159 -17.44 34.70 -13.79
CA LEU A 159 -18.31 35.88 -13.88
C LEU A 159 -17.69 36.96 -14.77
N ASN A 160 -16.39 37.20 -14.63
CA ASN A 160 -15.62 38.14 -15.44
C ASN A 160 -14.39 37.45 -16.04
N TRP A 161 -14.09 37.78 -17.30
CA TRP A 161 -12.95 37.22 -18.05
C TRP A 161 -12.04 38.34 -18.54
N THR A 162 -10.73 38.09 -18.50
CA THR A 162 -9.69 39.01 -19.00
C THR A 162 -8.80 38.25 -19.97
N ALA A 163 -8.56 38.83 -21.16
CA ALA A 163 -7.62 38.29 -22.13
C ALA A 163 -6.20 38.24 -21.57
N LYS A 164 -5.46 37.19 -21.91
CA LYS A 164 -4.09 36.90 -21.50
C LYS A 164 -3.18 36.82 -22.73
N ALA A 165 -1.89 36.53 -22.52
CA ALA A 165 -0.98 36.24 -23.61
C ALA A 165 -1.57 35.15 -24.52
N ASP A 166 -1.39 35.33 -25.82
CA ASP A 166 -2.03 34.51 -26.84
C ASP A 166 -1.12 33.32 -27.19
N PRO A 167 -1.52 32.05 -26.98
CA PRO A 167 -0.67 30.90 -27.28
C PRO A 167 -0.45 30.70 -28.79
N TRP A 168 -1.21 31.39 -29.65
CA TRP A 168 -1.04 31.38 -31.11
C TRP A 168 0.05 32.34 -31.62
N SER A 169 0.68 33.15 -30.76
CA SER A 169 1.62 34.17 -31.24
C SER A 169 2.86 33.53 -31.89
N GLY A 170 2.99 33.64 -33.21
CA GLY A 170 4.11 33.08 -33.97
C GLY A 170 3.78 31.80 -34.75
N GLU A 171 2.62 31.20 -34.48
CA GLU A 171 2.14 30.04 -35.22
C GLU A 171 1.52 30.44 -36.56
N GLY A 172 1.60 29.54 -37.54
CA GLY A 172 0.86 29.68 -38.79
C GLY A 172 -0.63 29.82 -38.52
N THR A 173 -1.39 30.42 -39.45
CA THR A 173 -2.85 30.39 -39.37
C THR A 173 -3.42 29.04 -39.78
N GLY A 174 -2.69 27.95 -39.51
CA GLY A 174 -3.01 26.60 -39.93
C GLY A 174 -4.41 26.19 -39.49
N ASP A 175 -4.96 25.21 -40.20
CA ASP A 175 -6.32 24.74 -39.97
C ASP A 175 -6.41 23.50 -39.06
N GLY A 176 -5.28 23.03 -38.53
CA GLY A 176 -5.15 21.72 -37.89
C GLY A 176 -4.84 21.69 -36.39
N GLU A 177 -4.44 22.80 -35.76
CA GLU A 177 -3.87 22.77 -34.40
C GLU A 177 -4.88 22.33 -33.34
N ARG A 178 -4.51 21.37 -32.48
CA ARG A 178 -5.33 20.89 -31.36
C ARG A 178 -4.74 21.27 -30.03
N MET A 179 -5.60 21.45 -29.04
CA MET A 179 -5.17 21.91 -27.72
C MET A 179 -5.97 21.30 -26.58
N LEU A 180 -5.26 21.00 -25.48
CA LEU A 180 -5.83 20.55 -24.22
C LEU A 180 -5.18 21.30 -23.06
N LEU A 181 -6.01 21.88 -22.19
CA LEU A 181 -5.58 22.70 -21.06
C LEU A 181 -5.67 21.91 -19.76
N PHE A 182 -4.69 22.14 -18.89
CA PHE A 182 -4.48 21.47 -17.62
C PHE A 182 -3.90 22.41 -16.57
N PRO A 183 -4.16 22.21 -15.27
CA PRO A 183 -3.42 22.89 -14.22
C PRO A 183 -1.94 22.49 -14.28
N GLY A 184 -1.04 23.48 -14.19
CA GLY A 184 0.39 23.21 -14.11
C GLY A 184 0.84 22.79 -12.71
N ASN A 185 1.85 21.93 -12.63
CA ASN A 185 2.58 21.63 -11.39
C ASN A 185 3.79 22.55 -11.16
N GLU A 186 3.76 23.76 -11.71
CA GLU A 186 4.83 24.75 -11.54
C GLU A 186 4.85 25.31 -10.10
N SER A 187 5.83 26.17 -9.79
CA SER A 187 5.89 26.79 -8.47
C SER A 187 4.77 27.80 -8.23
N ASP A 188 4.35 28.53 -9.27
CA ASP A 188 3.13 29.34 -9.21
C ASP A 188 1.91 28.43 -9.40
N GLN A 189 0.98 28.51 -8.45
CA GLN A 189 -0.22 27.67 -8.46
C GLN A 189 -1.24 28.10 -9.52
N ASP A 190 -1.07 29.29 -10.10
CA ASP A 190 -1.90 29.82 -11.18
C ASP A 190 -1.35 29.54 -12.59
N ASP A 191 -0.19 28.89 -12.69
CA ASP A 191 0.37 28.47 -13.97
C ASP A 191 -0.41 27.32 -14.60
N MET A 192 -0.42 27.29 -15.93
CA MET A 192 -1.19 26.36 -16.72
C MET A 192 -0.32 25.63 -17.74
N TRP A 193 -0.70 24.39 -18.03
CA TRP A 193 -0.13 23.62 -19.13
C TRP A 193 -1.14 23.50 -20.26
N LEU A 194 -0.69 23.80 -21.47
CA LEU A 194 -1.43 23.64 -22.71
C LEU A 194 -0.68 22.62 -23.56
N VAL A 195 -1.21 21.42 -23.68
CA VAL A 195 -0.73 20.44 -24.65
C VAL A 195 -1.19 20.90 -26.02
N TRP A 196 -0.25 21.06 -26.94
CA TRP A 196 -0.44 21.64 -28.25
C TRP A 196 -0.03 20.65 -29.33
N TRP A 197 -0.92 20.40 -30.28
CA TRP A 197 -0.63 19.62 -31.47
C TRP A 197 -0.35 20.59 -32.62
N ASP A 198 0.89 20.65 -33.05
CA ASP A 198 1.35 21.46 -34.18
C ASP A 198 1.32 20.60 -35.45
N ASP A 199 0.28 20.82 -36.25
CA ASP A 199 0.04 20.14 -37.52
C ASP A 199 1.12 20.49 -38.57
N ASP A 200 1.59 21.73 -38.57
CA ASP A 200 2.56 22.22 -39.55
C ASP A 200 3.99 21.71 -39.23
N ALA A 201 4.31 21.55 -37.95
CA ALA A 201 5.59 21.01 -37.48
C ALA A 201 5.62 19.48 -37.33
N GLN A 202 4.45 18.81 -37.39
CA GLN A 202 4.31 17.38 -37.09
C GLN A 202 4.79 17.03 -35.67
N GLU A 203 4.47 17.89 -34.70
CA GLU A 203 4.90 17.74 -33.30
C GLU A 203 3.74 17.89 -32.31
N ILE A 204 3.90 17.28 -31.15
CA ILE A 204 3.13 17.63 -29.96
C ILE A 204 4.08 18.30 -28.96
N SER A 205 3.63 19.42 -28.37
CA SER A 205 4.42 20.24 -27.46
C SER A 205 3.64 20.58 -26.19
N LEU A 206 4.38 20.94 -25.15
CA LEU A 206 3.87 21.48 -23.89
C LEU A 206 4.13 22.98 -23.88
N LYS A 207 3.08 23.78 -24.06
CA LYS A 207 3.12 25.23 -23.84
C LYS A 207 2.79 25.52 -22.38
N THR A 208 3.74 26.10 -21.63
CA THR A 208 3.56 26.46 -20.22
C THR A 208 3.27 27.95 -20.12
N TYR A 209 2.09 28.28 -19.58
CA TYR A 209 1.69 29.65 -19.30
C TYR A 209 2.08 30.04 -17.88
N ASP A 210 2.93 31.07 -17.77
CA ASP A 210 3.30 31.74 -16.52
C ASP A 210 2.27 32.84 -16.24
N ASP A 211 1.45 32.69 -15.19
CA ASP A 211 0.39 33.65 -14.88
C ASP A 211 0.95 34.98 -14.36
N SER A 212 2.03 34.91 -13.58
CA SER A 212 2.70 36.08 -13.00
C SER A 212 3.43 36.90 -14.08
N GLY A 213 4.02 36.23 -15.06
CA GLY A 213 4.68 36.81 -16.22
C GLY A 213 3.74 37.18 -17.37
N ASN A 214 2.54 36.59 -17.40
CA ASN A 214 1.60 36.65 -18.53
C ASN A 214 2.33 36.35 -19.86
N SER A 215 2.95 35.18 -19.94
CA SER A 215 3.72 34.74 -21.10
C SER A 215 3.67 33.23 -21.26
N PHE A 216 3.84 32.75 -22.49
CA PHE A 216 4.02 31.34 -22.80
C PHE A 216 5.51 30.99 -23.01
N SER A 217 5.88 29.80 -22.58
CA SER A 217 7.09 29.08 -22.99
C SER A 217 6.68 27.74 -23.60
N GLU A 218 7.55 27.12 -24.39
CA GLU A 218 7.23 25.88 -25.12
C GLU A 218 8.37 24.88 -25.03
N ALA A 219 8.00 23.60 -24.85
CA ALA A 219 8.91 22.46 -24.90
C ALA A 219 8.28 21.34 -25.71
N THR A 220 9.02 20.80 -26.67
CA THR A 220 8.57 19.67 -27.49
C THR A 220 8.39 18.42 -26.64
N ILE A 221 7.27 17.71 -26.82
CA ILE A 221 7.01 16.40 -26.22
C ILE A 221 7.47 15.29 -27.18
N ASP A 222 7.10 15.40 -28.47
CA ASP A 222 7.49 14.44 -29.51
C ASP A 222 7.36 15.07 -30.91
N THR A 223 8.34 14.82 -31.79
CA THR A 223 8.44 15.33 -33.16
C THR A 223 8.01 14.32 -34.23
N SER A 224 7.39 13.20 -33.83
CA SER A 224 6.92 12.14 -34.72
C SER A 224 5.42 11.97 -34.56
N MET A 225 4.71 13.07 -34.82
CA MET A 225 3.26 13.18 -34.76
C MET A 225 2.76 13.56 -36.15
N ASP A 226 2.37 12.58 -36.98
CA ASP A 226 1.91 12.85 -38.34
C ASP A 226 0.61 13.69 -38.30
N PRO A 227 0.54 14.84 -38.98
CA PRO A 227 -0.68 15.60 -39.17
C PRO A 227 -1.75 14.75 -39.88
N ASP A 228 -2.69 14.27 -39.08
CA ASP A 228 -3.82 13.39 -39.42
C ASP A 228 -4.54 13.82 -40.73
N GLN A 229 -4.70 12.91 -41.69
CA GLN A 229 -5.60 13.10 -42.86
C GLN A 229 -7.08 13.13 -42.45
N PHE A 230 -7.40 12.55 -41.30
CA PHE A 230 -8.64 12.70 -40.58
C PHE A 230 -8.54 13.82 -39.56
N ALA A 231 -8.27 15.04 -40.05
CA ALA A 231 -8.30 16.37 -39.40
C ALA A 231 -9.56 16.69 -38.58
N VAL A 232 -10.36 15.69 -38.26
CA VAL A 232 -11.58 15.64 -37.51
C VAL A 232 -11.31 15.17 -36.06
N PHE A 233 -10.36 14.28 -35.75
CA PHE A 233 -10.28 13.66 -34.39
C PHE A 233 -9.22 14.27 -33.45
N GLN A 234 -9.52 14.39 -32.15
CA GLN A 234 -8.45 14.49 -31.15
C GLN A 234 -7.76 13.14 -31.01
N SER A 235 -6.53 13.10 -31.50
CA SER A 235 -5.61 11.99 -31.33
C SER A 235 -4.84 12.08 -30.01
N MET A 236 -5.33 12.85 -29.03
CA MET A 236 -4.72 12.99 -27.71
C MET A 236 -5.74 13.17 -26.59
N SER A 237 -5.36 12.74 -25.39
CA SER A 237 -6.11 12.95 -24.15
C SER A 237 -5.16 12.99 -22.96
N GLY A 238 -5.53 13.69 -21.89
CA GLY A 238 -4.73 13.71 -20.69
C GLY A 238 -5.56 13.81 -19.41
N ALA A 239 -4.96 13.34 -18.31
CA ALA A 239 -5.52 13.37 -16.96
C ALA A 239 -4.44 13.74 -15.94
N ILE A 240 -4.81 14.46 -14.89
CA ILE A 240 -3.89 14.84 -13.82
C ILE A 240 -3.89 13.77 -12.73
N ARG A 241 -2.71 13.22 -12.41
CA ARG A 241 -2.54 12.32 -11.28
C ARG A 241 -2.54 13.14 -9.99
N HIS A 242 -3.50 12.89 -9.11
CA HIS A 242 -3.68 13.70 -7.89
C HIS A 242 -2.60 13.47 -6.82
N SER A 243 -1.95 12.31 -6.83
CA SER A 243 -0.93 11.97 -5.82
C SER A 243 0.34 12.82 -5.95
N ASP A 244 0.69 13.26 -7.16
CA ASP A 244 1.92 14.03 -7.44
C ASP A 244 1.72 15.23 -8.39
N ASN A 245 0.50 15.46 -8.87
CA ASN A 245 0.11 16.49 -9.85
C ASN A 245 0.76 16.33 -11.24
N HIS A 246 1.25 15.14 -11.59
CA HIS A 246 1.77 14.90 -12.92
C HIS A 246 0.63 14.80 -13.95
N LEU A 247 0.86 15.28 -15.16
CA LEU A 247 -0.02 15.06 -16.31
C LEU A 247 0.37 13.74 -16.99
N ILE A 248 -0.58 12.80 -17.04
CA ILE A 248 -0.47 11.63 -17.92
C ILE A 248 -1.14 11.99 -19.24
N LEU A 249 -0.34 12.02 -20.31
CA LEU A 249 -0.77 12.31 -21.67
C LEU A 249 -0.71 11.04 -22.51
N VAL A 250 -1.78 10.75 -23.23
CA VAL A 250 -1.84 9.71 -24.26
C VAL A 250 -2.03 10.40 -25.60
N ALA A 251 -1.25 10.00 -26.60
CA ALA A 251 -1.36 10.51 -27.95
C ALA A 251 -1.10 9.41 -28.99
N HIS A 252 -1.69 9.55 -30.17
CA HIS A 252 -1.33 8.74 -31.34
C HIS A 252 -0.20 9.41 -32.10
N SER A 253 0.67 8.63 -32.74
CA SER A 253 1.76 9.20 -33.56
C SER A 253 1.44 9.37 -35.04
N ASP A 254 0.42 8.68 -35.57
CA ASP A 254 0.13 8.58 -37.01
C ASP A 254 -1.30 8.05 -37.24
N ASP A 255 -1.72 7.95 -38.49
CA ASP A 255 -3.03 7.47 -38.92
C ASP A 255 -3.01 5.99 -39.27
N ALA A 256 -3.61 5.14 -38.43
CA ALA A 256 -4.15 3.82 -38.80
C ALA A 256 -3.30 3.02 -39.82
N ASN A 257 -1.98 3.11 -39.70
CA ASN A 257 -1.01 2.56 -40.62
C ASN A 257 0.09 1.83 -39.84
N ALA A 258 0.96 1.11 -40.53
CA ALA A 258 1.95 0.26 -39.88
C ALA A 258 3.02 1.02 -39.06
N ALA A 259 3.01 2.35 -39.05
CA ALA A 259 3.87 3.23 -38.25
C ALA A 259 3.10 3.92 -37.10
N HIS A 260 1.81 3.62 -36.92
CA HIS A 260 0.99 4.22 -35.87
C HIS A 260 1.26 3.59 -34.50
N ASP A 261 1.66 4.44 -33.55
CA ASP A 261 1.91 4.08 -32.16
C ASP A 261 0.92 4.80 -31.23
N PHE A 262 0.51 4.12 -30.16
CA PHE A 262 -0.16 4.74 -29.02
C PHE A 262 0.88 5.09 -27.96
N LYS A 263 1.27 6.37 -27.94
CA LYS A 263 2.32 6.88 -27.07
C LYS A 263 1.75 7.42 -25.77
N VAL A 264 2.53 7.30 -24.70
CA VAL A 264 2.15 7.75 -23.36
C VAL A 264 3.30 8.53 -22.76
N TYR A 265 2.99 9.65 -22.11
CA TYR A 265 3.96 10.52 -21.47
C TYR A 265 3.51 10.85 -20.04
N ASP A 266 4.49 11.01 -19.18
CA ASP A 266 4.34 11.49 -17.80
C ASP A 266 5.08 12.82 -17.70
N ILE A 267 4.31 13.88 -17.42
CA ILE A 267 4.74 15.26 -17.55
C ILE A 267 4.63 15.95 -16.19
N ASN A 268 5.76 16.46 -15.69
CA ASN A 268 5.84 17.26 -14.47
C ASN A 268 6.36 18.69 -14.74
N GLY A 269 6.06 19.21 -15.93
CA GLY A 269 6.56 20.49 -16.43
C GLY A 269 7.55 20.34 -17.58
N ALA A 270 7.93 21.46 -18.18
CA ALA A 270 8.72 21.50 -19.43
C ALA A 270 10.08 20.78 -19.34
N ALA A 271 10.70 20.74 -18.15
CA ALA A 271 11.97 20.05 -17.92
C ALA A 271 11.82 18.56 -17.58
N SER A 272 10.59 18.05 -17.48
CA SER A 272 10.28 16.71 -16.99
C SER A 272 9.18 16.06 -17.83
N ILE A 273 9.44 15.91 -19.13
CA ILE A 273 8.60 15.15 -20.06
C ILE A 273 9.24 13.78 -20.26
N THR A 274 8.58 12.72 -19.75
CA THR A 274 9.12 11.36 -19.81
C THR A 274 8.20 10.46 -20.62
N ALA A 275 8.70 9.92 -21.74
CA ALA A 275 8.00 8.88 -22.48
C ALA A 275 7.90 7.60 -21.63
N LYS A 276 6.72 6.98 -21.65
CA LYS A 276 6.42 5.69 -21.03
C LYS A 276 6.42 4.59 -22.08
N THR A 277 6.13 3.36 -21.66
CA THR A 277 5.95 2.26 -22.60
C THR A 277 4.74 2.57 -23.48
N ASN A 278 4.94 2.60 -24.81
CA ASN A 278 3.83 2.71 -25.75
C ASN A 278 2.81 1.60 -25.47
N ILE A 279 1.52 1.93 -25.52
CA ILE A 279 0.46 0.95 -25.32
C ILE A 279 0.50 -0.08 -26.46
N PHE A 280 0.66 0.43 -27.68
CA PHE A 280 0.82 -0.34 -28.89
C PHE A 280 1.84 0.30 -29.79
N THR A 281 2.50 -0.53 -30.59
CA THR A 281 3.37 -0.10 -31.67
C THR A 281 2.89 -0.66 -33.00
N ALA A 282 2.99 0.13 -34.07
CA ALA A 282 2.67 -0.29 -35.44
C ALA A 282 1.26 -0.89 -35.63
N VAL A 283 0.22 -0.26 -35.06
CA VAL A 283 -1.19 -0.73 -35.12
C VAL A 283 -2.01 0.05 -36.14
N THR A 284 -2.85 -0.62 -36.94
CA THR A 284 -3.64 0.08 -37.97
C THR A 284 -5.11 0.29 -37.61
N ASP A 285 -5.54 -0.23 -36.47
CA ASP A 285 -6.95 -0.47 -36.17
C ASP A 285 -7.42 0.21 -34.90
N LYS A 286 -6.65 1.15 -34.33
CA LYS A 286 -6.96 1.78 -33.03
C LYS A 286 -6.99 3.31 -33.16
N PHE A 287 -7.94 4.01 -32.53
CA PHE A 287 -7.99 5.49 -32.51
C PHE A 287 -8.94 6.01 -31.39
N ALA A 288 -9.12 7.34 -31.31
CA ALA A 288 -9.87 8.06 -30.27
C ALA A 288 -9.44 7.70 -28.83
N ALA A 289 -8.16 7.92 -28.50
CA ALA A 289 -7.66 7.72 -27.14
C ALA A 289 -8.33 8.64 -26.14
N CYS A 290 -8.56 8.11 -24.96
CA CYS A 290 -8.98 8.86 -23.80
C CYS A 290 -8.30 8.25 -22.56
N VAL A 291 -7.95 9.06 -21.56
CA VAL A 291 -7.26 8.58 -20.35
C VAL A 291 -7.95 9.05 -19.09
N THR A 292 -8.00 8.18 -18.08
CA THR A 292 -8.34 8.52 -16.70
C THR A 292 -7.36 7.87 -15.73
N ILE A 293 -7.31 8.41 -14.52
CA ILE A 293 -6.48 7.87 -13.43
C ILE A 293 -7.37 7.53 -12.24
N ASP A 294 -7.13 6.38 -11.63
CA ASP A 294 -7.69 6.03 -10.33
C ASP A 294 -6.91 6.78 -9.24
N THR A 295 -7.51 7.84 -8.71
CA THR A 295 -6.86 8.66 -7.68
C THR A 295 -6.59 7.93 -6.36
N GLY A 296 -7.14 6.74 -6.16
CA GLY A 296 -6.91 5.93 -4.96
C GLY A 296 -5.64 5.08 -5.01
N ASN A 297 -5.15 4.73 -6.20
CA ASN A 297 -4.00 3.83 -6.38
C ASN A 297 -3.11 4.17 -7.59
N ASP A 298 -3.35 5.31 -8.23
CA ASP A 298 -2.65 5.80 -9.42
C ASP A 298 -2.71 4.88 -10.66
N ALA A 299 -3.66 3.95 -10.71
CA ALA A 299 -3.85 3.12 -11.89
C ALA A 299 -4.34 3.96 -13.07
N ILE A 300 -3.71 3.77 -14.23
CA ILE A 300 -4.01 4.49 -15.46
C ILE A 300 -4.91 3.61 -16.32
N TYR A 301 -6.05 4.14 -16.76
CA TYR A 301 -6.95 3.49 -17.70
C TYR A 301 -6.96 4.28 -18.99
N VAL A 302 -6.69 3.61 -20.09
CA VAL A 302 -6.72 4.22 -21.42
C VAL A 302 -7.80 3.54 -22.24
N GLY A 303 -8.86 4.29 -22.53
CA GLY A 303 -9.93 3.87 -23.43
C GLY A 303 -9.64 4.30 -24.86
N TYR A 304 -10.01 3.47 -25.82
CA TYR A 304 -9.90 3.79 -27.25
C TYR A 304 -10.85 2.89 -28.05
N VAL A 305 -10.91 3.12 -29.36
CA VAL A 305 -11.76 2.38 -30.27
C VAL A 305 -10.91 1.46 -31.14
N VAL A 306 -11.33 0.21 -31.31
CA VAL A 306 -10.73 -0.77 -32.23
C VAL A 306 -11.62 -0.97 -33.45
N SER A 307 -11.05 -1.03 -34.66
CA SER A 307 -11.78 -1.10 -35.93
C SER A 307 -11.01 -1.83 -37.01
N THR A 308 -11.55 -2.94 -37.55
CA THR A 308 -10.91 -3.68 -38.65
C THR A 308 -10.87 -2.89 -39.97
N THR A 309 -11.72 -1.89 -40.09
CA THR A 309 -11.68 -0.89 -41.16
C THR A 309 -12.12 0.41 -40.52
N PRO A 310 -11.39 1.53 -40.66
CA PRO A 310 -11.83 2.79 -40.09
C PRO A 310 -13.30 3.09 -40.44
N PHE A 311 -14.11 3.45 -39.44
CA PHE A 311 -15.50 3.92 -39.56
C PHE A 311 -16.57 2.91 -40.00
N THR A 312 -16.33 1.60 -40.00
CA THR A 312 -17.37 0.61 -40.35
C THR A 312 -17.89 -0.17 -39.16
N VAL A 313 -17.01 -0.91 -38.47
CA VAL A 313 -17.32 -1.71 -37.28
C VAL A 313 -16.28 -1.40 -36.23
N GLN A 314 -16.72 -0.79 -35.15
CA GLN A 314 -15.87 -0.30 -34.08
C GLN A 314 -16.28 -0.96 -32.76
N HIS A 315 -15.32 -1.13 -31.85
CA HIS A 315 -15.56 -1.54 -30.47
C HIS A 315 -14.84 -0.59 -29.54
N GLY A 316 -15.52 -0.11 -28.50
CA GLY A 316 -14.83 0.48 -27.36
C GLY A 316 -14.05 -0.60 -26.63
N VAL A 317 -12.80 -0.30 -26.29
CA VAL A 317 -11.95 -1.14 -25.44
C VAL A 317 -11.17 -0.26 -24.48
N TYR A 318 -10.54 -0.87 -23.47
CA TYR A 318 -9.53 -0.20 -22.67
C TYR A 318 -8.37 -1.12 -22.31
N VAL A 319 -7.23 -0.51 -21.97
CA VAL A 319 -6.13 -1.15 -21.24
C VAL A 319 -5.95 -0.48 -19.88
N LYS A 320 -5.22 -1.16 -19.00
CA LYS A 320 -4.94 -0.70 -17.64
C LYS A 320 -3.45 -0.83 -17.34
N SER A 321 -2.88 0.18 -16.70
CA SER A 321 -1.53 0.14 -16.12
C SER A 321 -1.64 0.32 -14.60
N MET A 322 -0.92 -0.50 -13.84
CA MET A 322 -0.81 -0.40 -12.36
C MET A 322 0.53 0.21 -11.91
N ASP A 323 1.44 0.50 -12.82
CA ASP A 323 2.85 0.84 -12.54
C ASP A 323 3.28 2.15 -13.22
N GLY A 324 2.34 3.10 -13.34
CA GLY A 324 2.60 4.42 -13.91
C GLY A 324 2.96 4.42 -15.41
N GLY A 325 2.47 3.43 -16.16
CA GLY A 325 2.64 3.30 -17.62
C GLY A 325 3.88 2.50 -18.02
N THR A 326 4.50 1.78 -17.08
CA THR A 326 5.67 0.93 -17.37
C THR A 326 5.24 -0.35 -18.08
N SER A 327 4.08 -0.90 -17.72
CA SER A 327 3.46 -2.04 -18.39
C SER A 327 1.95 -1.86 -18.56
N TRP A 328 1.38 -2.54 -19.56
CA TRP A 328 -0.05 -2.50 -19.86
C TRP A 328 -0.66 -3.90 -19.77
N GLY A 329 -1.80 -4.00 -19.10
CA GLY A 329 -2.63 -5.20 -19.08
C GLY A 329 -3.26 -5.51 -20.43
N ALA A 330 -3.97 -6.63 -20.49
CA ALA A 330 -4.69 -7.02 -21.70
C ALA A 330 -5.83 -6.04 -22.06
N GLU A 331 -6.14 -5.95 -23.36
CA GLU A 331 -7.31 -5.19 -23.84
C GLU A 331 -8.61 -5.80 -23.28
N VAL A 332 -9.50 -4.94 -22.79
CA VAL A 332 -10.83 -5.32 -22.30
C VAL A 332 -11.89 -4.60 -23.14
N THR A 333 -12.78 -5.37 -23.77
CA THR A 333 -13.86 -4.82 -24.61
C THR A 333 -14.97 -4.24 -23.74
N THR A 334 -15.43 -3.03 -24.08
CA THR A 334 -16.47 -2.31 -23.33
C THR A 334 -17.87 -2.44 -23.92
N ASN A 335 -18.05 -2.95 -25.14
CA ASN A 335 -19.37 -2.92 -25.82
C ASN A 335 -19.76 -4.30 -26.35
N VAL A 336 -21.06 -4.56 -26.45
CA VAL A 336 -21.60 -5.85 -26.89
C VAL A 336 -22.11 -5.87 -28.34
N THR A 337 -22.17 -4.74 -29.06
CA THR A 337 -22.66 -4.71 -30.46
C THR A 337 -21.76 -3.91 -31.40
N ASP A 338 -21.62 -4.41 -32.64
CA ASP A 338 -20.94 -3.74 -33.77
C ASP A 338 -21.65 -2.42 -34.12
N ARG A 339 -21.04 -1.27 -33.80
CA ARG A 339 -21.51 0.04 -34.31
C ARG A 339 -20.31 0.94 -34.59
N ARG A 340 -20.57 2.17 -35.03
CA ARG A 340 -19.55 3.19 -35.34
C ARG A 340 -19.40 4.12 -34.14
N TYR A 341 -18.38 3.88 -33.34
CA TYR A 341 -18.12 4.42 -32.02
C TYR A 341 -16.97 5.44 -31.98
N PHE A 342 -17.11 6.44 -31.12
CA PHE A 342 -16.01 7.25 -30.57
C PHE A 342 -15.97 7.08 -29.06
N ALA A 343 -14.80 6.85 -28.47
CA ALA A 343 -14.66 6.79 -27.02
C ALA A 343 -14.40 8.19 -26.46
N ILE A 344 -15.24 8.61 -25.50
CA ILE A 344 -15.01 9.78 -24.67
C ILE A 344 -14.85 9.25 -23.25
N CYS A 345 -13.74 9.56 -22.60
CA CYS A 345 -13.62 9.35 -21.18
C CYS A 345 -13.16 10.61 -20.45
N ASP A 346 -13.30 10.51 -19.15
CA ASP A 346 -13.30 11.63 -18.22
C ASP A 346 -11.97 11.65 -17.50
N ASP A 347 -11.60 12.79 -16.95
CA ASP A 347 -10.70 12.77 -15.81
C ASP A 347 -11.52 12.37 -14.59
N LEU A 348 -11.02 11.46 -13.76
CA LEU A 348 -11.64 11.15 -12.48
C LEU A 348 -10.92 12.03 -11.45
N GLY A 349 -11.61 13.07 -11.01
CA GLY A 349 -11.10 13.92 -9.94
C GLY A 349 -10.91 13.14 -8.63
N SER A 350 -10.48 13.83 -7.57
CA SER A 350 -10.27 13.29 -6.20
C SER A 350 -11.49 12.64 -5.52
N VAL A 351 -12.56 12.37 -6.25
CA VAL A 351 -13.76 11.72 -5.73
C VAL A 351 -13.53 10.21 -5.70
N ASN A 352 -13.18 9.72 -4.52
CA ASN A 352 -13.23 8.31 -4.19
C ASN A 352 -14.61 7.74 -4.58
N ASN A 353 -14.63 6.51 -5.11
CA ASN A 353 -15.80 5.82 -5.66
C ASN A 353 -16.39 6.45 -6.92
N THR A 354 -15.59 6.59 -7.98
CA THR A 354 -16.10 6.87 -9.33
C THR A 354 -16.03 5.60 -10.19
N VAL A 355 -16.32 5.71 -11.48
CA VAL A 355 -16.36 4.57 -12.39
C VAL A 355 -15.67 4.96 -13.70
N PHE A 356 -14.71 4.17 -14.18
CA PHE A 356 -14.31 4.27 -15.58
C PHE A 356 -15.41 3.66 -16.44
N GLN A 357 -16.06 4.54 -17.17
CA GLN A 357 -17.22 4.22 -17.98
C GLN A 357 -17.16 5.16 -19.19
N PRO A 358 -16.55 4.72 -20.29
CA PRO A 358 -16.50 5.52 -21.50
C PRO A 358 -17.92 5.74 -22.03
N VAL A 359 -18.17 6.95 -22.53
CA VAL A 359 -19.36 7.27 -23.32
C VAL A 359 -18.99 7.14 -24.78
N ILE A 360 -19.88 6.52 -25.53
CA ILE A 360 -19.59 6.03 -26.85
C ILE A 360 -20.65 6.48 -27.84
N TRP A 361 -20.22 7.25 -28.83
CA TRP A 361 -21.11 7.87 -29.80
C TRP A 361 -21.40 6.94 -30.98
N ASP A 362 -22.67 6.65 -31.30
CA ASP A 362 -23.05 5.93 -32.52
C ASP A 362 -23.43 6.90 -33.64
N THR A 363 -22.56 7.01 -34.64
CA THR A 363 -22.81 7.90 -35.80
C THR A 363 -24.02 7.51 -36.65
N THR A 364 -24.55 6.29 -36.52
CA THR A 364 -25.66 5.78 -37.34
C THR A 364 -27.01 6.17 -36.76
N SER A 365 -27.18 5.97 -35.45
CA SER A 365 -28.39 6.34 -34.71
C SER A 365 -28.37 7.80 -34.27
N ALA A 366 -27.18 8.41 -34.21
CA ALA A 366 -26.94 9.69 -33.57
C ALA A 366 -27.39 9.68 -32.10
N ASP A 367 -27.08 8.57 -31.40
CA ASP A 367 -27.26 8.41 -29.97
C ASP A 367 -25.90 8.21 -29.29
N ALA A 368 -25.80 8.66 -28.03
CA ALA A 368 -24.68 8.34 -27.16
C ALA A 368 -25.04 7.13 -26.29
N PHE A 369 -24.08 6.23 -26.10
CA PHE A 369 -24.23 5.00 -25.34
C PHE A 369 -23.18 4.88 -24.25
N THR A 370 -23.48 4.07 -23.25
CA THR A 370 -22.50 3.61 -22.28
C THR A 370 -22.81 2.16 -21.89
N ASN A 371 -21.84 1.45 -21.32
CA ASN A 371 -22.05 0.07 -20.89
C ASN A 371 -21.63 -0.12 -19.43
N LEU A 372 -22.61 -0.39 -18.58
CA LEU A 372 -22.39 -0.66 -17.17
C LEU A 372 -21.67 -1.97 -16.90
N ALA A 373 -21.87 -2.99 -17.74
CA ALA A 373 -21.28 -4.31 -17.53
C ALA A 373 -19.75 -4.30 -17.62
N THR A 374 -19.21 -3.33 -18.33
CA THR A 374 -17.78 -3.15 -18.57
C THR A 374 -17.26 -1.89 -17.92
N SER A 375 -18.10 -1.26 -17.09
CA SER A 375 -17.69 -0.13 -16.28
C SER A 375 -16.81 -0.66 -15.13
N VAL A 376 -15.72 0.04 -14.83
CA VAL A 376 -14.79 -0.36 -13.78
C VAL A 376 -14.95 0.61 -12.62
N ALA A 377 -15.36 0.12 -11.45
CA ALA A 377 -15.35 0.94 -10.25
C ALA A 377 -13.90 1.38 -9.95
N ILE A 378 -13.70 2.68 -9.77
CA ILE A 378 -12.42 3.34 -9.55
C ILE A 378 -12.49 4.12 -8.24
N GLY A 379 -11.44 4.08 -7.42
CA GLY A 379 -11.40 4.86 -6.18
C GLY A 379 -12.13 4.22 -5.00
N GLY A 380 -12.39 2.92 -5.04
CA GLY A 380 -12.60 2.15 -3.82
C GLY A 380 -11.25 1.62 -3.34
N GLY A 381 -10.44 2.43 -2.65
CA GLY A 381 -9.66 1.86 -1.56
C GLY A 381 -10.71 1.25 -0.64
N ALA A 382 -10.90 -0.07 -0.74
CA ALA A 382 -12.07 -0.83 -0.34
C ALA A 382 -13.06 -0.01 0.49
N ALA A 383 -14.08 0.57 -0.18
CA ALA A 383 -15.22 1.20 0.51
C ALA A 383 -15.58 0.26 1.65
N GLY A 384 -15.44 0.74 2.91
CA GLY A 384 -15.36 -0.08 4.12
C GLY A 384 -15.98 -1.44 3.89
N SER A 385 -15.14 -2.44 3.64
CA SER A 385 -15.53 -3.76 3.16
C SER A 385 -16.70 -4.17 4.02
N ALA A 386 -17.81 -4.56 3.40
CA ALA A 386 -18.92 -5.09 4.16
C ALA A 386 -18.36 -6.12 5.14
N ASP A 387 -18.75 -6.04 6.40
CA ASP A 387 -18.19 -6.94 7.40
C ASP A 387 -18.29 -8.37 6.89
N VAL A 388 -17.15 -9.05 6.86
CA VAL A 388 -17.04 -10.43 6.44
C VAL A 388 -17.41 -11.27 7.64
N THR A 389 -18.54 -11.96 7.54
CA THR A 389 -18.90 -13.02 8.48
C THR A 389 -17.86 -14.14 8.38
N VAL A 390 -17.11 -14.37 9.47
CA VAL A 390 -16.11 -15.45 9.57
C VAL A 390 -16.81 -16.81 9.66
N THR A 391 -17.94 -16.86 10.36
CA THR A 391 -18.82 -18.03 10.50
C THR A 391 -20.26 -17.59 10.73
N ASP A 392 -21.22 -18.24 10.06
CA ASP A 392 -22.69 -18.11 10.25
C ASP A 392 -23.23 -19.24 11.18
N GLU A 393 -22.38 -19.75 12.07
CA GLU A 393 -22.83 -20.66 13.12
C GLU A 393 -23.13 -19.79 14.34
N SER A 394 -24.39 -19.80 14.80
CA SER A 394 -24.80 -19.25 16.09
C SER A 394 -23.72 -19.58 17.12
N ASN A 395 -23.09 -18.59 17.74
CA ASN A 395 -21.96 -18.83 18.63
C ASN A 395 -22.04 -18.00 19.92
N SER A 396 -23.12 -18.24 20.66
CA SER A 396 -23.43 -17.54 21.91
C SER A 396 -22.35 -17.68 23.00
N LEU A 397 -21.39 -18.60 22.84
CA LEU A 397 -20.31 -18.86 23.80
C LEU A 397 -19.12 -17.90 23.73
N PHE A 398 -18.99 -17.08 22.68
CA PHE A 398 -17.96 -16.04 22.64
C PHE A 398 -18.13 -15.00 23.75
N GLY A 399 -19.35 -14.84 24.27
CA GLY A 399 -19.68 -13.76 25.20
C GLY A 399 -19.47 -14.01 26.67
N THR A 400 -19.51 -15.26 27.12
CA THR A 400 -19.64 -15.55 28.55
C THR A 400 -18.55 -16.43 29.14
N SER A 401 -17.77 -17.14 28.32
CA SER A 401 -16.88 -18.19 28.86
C SER A 401 -15.62 -18.52 28.05
N ALA A 402 -15.52 -18.17 26.76
CA ALA A 402 -14.33 -18.46 25.96
C ALA A 402 -13.18 -17.48 26.27
N ARG A 403 -12.54 -17.64 27.43
CA ARG A 403 -11.38 -16.85 27.89
C ARG A 403 -10.07 -17.25 27.24
N GLY A 404 -10.13 -17.76 26.01
CA GLY A 404 -8.95 -18.29 25.36
C GLY A 404 -8.04 -17.22 24.83
N GLN A 405 -6.72 -17.35 24.98
CA GLN A 405 -5.78 -16.49 24.28
C GLN A 405 -5.71 -16.87 22.80
N HIS A 406 -5.79 -15.83 21.96
CA HIS A 406 -5.51 -15.81 20.53
C HIS A 406 -6.38 -16.79 19.71
N GLY A 407 -7.45 -16.28 19.10
CA GLY A 407 -8.30 -17.05 18.19
C GLY A 407 -7.86 -16.95 16.73
N VAL A 408 -7.30 -15.81 16.32
CA VAL A 408 -6.79 -15.56 14.96
C VAL A 408 -5.31 -15.90 14.92
N ILE A 409 -4.84 -16.54 13.86
CA ILE A 409 -3.42 -16.81 13.57
C ILE A 409 -3.15 -16.58 12.09
N TRP A 410 -2.15 -15.77 11.75
CA TRP A 410 -1.67 -15.59 10.37
C TRP A 410 -0.44 -16.47 10.11
N ALA A 411 -0.56 -17.44 9.20
CA ALA A 411 0.52 -18.37 8.87
C ALA A 411 1.51 -17.83 7.83
N ASP A 412 1.10 -16.82 7.07
CA ASP A 412 1.95 -15.98 6.23
C ASP A 412 1.59 -14.49 6.44
N ASP A 413 2.27 -13.61 5.70
CA ASP A 413 2.14 -12.16 5.86
C ASP A 413 0.88 -11.56 5.22
N GLN A 414 0.18 -12.26 4.32
CA GLN A 414 -0.81 -11.60 3.45
C GLN A 414 -2.10 -12.35 3.20
N GLU A 415 -2.10 -13.68 3.21
CA GLU A 415 -3.17 -14.48 2.60
C GLU A 415 -3.71 -15.56 3.53
N ILE A 416 -2.83 -16.35 4.16
CA ILE A 416 -3.23 -17.54 4.90
C ILE A 416 -3.40 -17.24 6.38
N GLY A 417 -4.65 -17.37 6.84
CA GLY A 417 -5.04 -17.17 8.24
C GLY A 417 -5.95 -18.28 8.75
N TYR A 418 -5.90 -18.53 10.05
CA TYR A 418 -6.72 -19.49 10.78
C TYR A 418 -7.48 -18.77 11.87
N PHE A 419 -8.74 -19.15 12.06
CA PHE A 419 -9.55 -18.65 13.16
C PHE A 419 -10.14 -19.81 13.94
N PHE A 420 -9.67 -20.00 15.18
CA PHE A 420 -10.10 -21.03 16.10
C PHE A 420 -11.22 -20.54 17.01
N TYR A 421 -12.26 -21.35 17.19
CA TYR A 421 -13.42 -21.02 18.01
C TYR A 421 -14.10 -22.26 18.60
N PRO A 422 -14.74 -22.14 19.79
CA PRO A 422 -15.78 -23.08 20.20
C PRO A 422 -17.00 -22.89 19.31
N ASN A 423 -17.69 -23.95 18.89
CA ASN A 423 -19.08 -23.82 18.46
C ASN A 423 -20.01 -23.97 19.68
N ASP A 424 -21.21 -23.38 19.62
CA ASP A 424 -22.19 -23.50 20.72
C ASP A 424 -23.14 -24.70 20.59
N ASN A 425 -23.10 -25.36 19.44
CA ASN A 425 -23.87 -26.56 19.18
C ASN A 425 -23.50 -27.65 20.18
N VAL A 426 -24.48 -28.35 20.74
CA VAL A 426 -24.25 -29.44 21.68
C VAL A 426 -24.06 -30.75 20.88
N PRO A 427 -22.90 -31.44 20.97
CA PRO A 427 -21.78 -31.18 21.87
C PRO A 427 -20.88 -30.03 21.41
N ILE A 428 -20.47 -29.17 22.37
CA ILE A 428 -19.53 -28.07 22.12
C ILE A 428 -18.19 -28.64 21.64
N GLU A 429 -17.69 -28.12 20.53
CA GLU A 429 -16.51 -28.55 19.79
C GLU A 429 -15.59 -27.36 19.52
N ILE A 430 -14.28 -27.60 19.50
CA ILE A 430 -13.33 -26.62 18.97
C ILE A 430 -13.20 -26.84 17.48
N ARG A 431 -13.37 -25.77 16.72
CA ARG A 431 -13.24 -25.74 15.27
C ARG A 431 -12.23 -24.68 14.85
N TYR A 432 -11.77 -24.77 13.62
CA TYR A 432 -11.16 -23.64 12.94
C TYR A 432 -11.75 -23.42 11.56
N VAL A 433 -11.71 -22.18 11.09
CA VAL A 433 -11.87 -21.85 9.67
C VAL A 433 -10.54 -21.29 9.14
N LYS A 434 -10.33 -21.41 7.83
CA LYS A 434 -9.10 -20.97 7.16
C LYS A 434 -9.44 -19.98 6.04
N THR A 435 -8.69 -18.90 5.96
CA THR A 435 -8.68 -18.00 4.80
C THR A 435 -7.45 -18.27 3.94
N LEU A 436 -7.58 -18.07 2.64
CA LEU A 436 -6.48 -18.06 1.66
C LEU A 436 -6.33 -16.70 0.96
N ASN A 437 -7.07 -15.69 1.38
CA ASN A 437 -7.14 -14.37 0.77
C ASN A 437 -7.24 -13.27 1.84
N GLY A 438 -6.50 -13.44 2.94
CA GLY A 438 -6.36 -12.37 3.92
C GLY A 438 -7.64 -12.06 4.71
N GLY A 439 -8.60 -12.98 4.73
CA GLY A 439 -9.84 -12.86 5.48
C GLY A 439 -11.01 -12.37 4.64
N ASP A 440 -10.82 -12.21 3.32
CA ASP A 440 -11.91 -11.83 2.40
C ASP A 440 -12.97 -12.93 2.34
N THR A 441 -12.55 -14.19 2.45
CA THR A 441 -13.45 -15.34 2.60
C THR A 441 -12.86 -16.37 3.55
N TRP A 442 -13.72 -17.03 4.32
CA TRP A 442 -13.34 -18.12 5.21
C TRP A 442 -13.90 -19.46 4.70
N GLY A 443 -13.04 -20.48 4.69
CA GLY A 443 -13.39 -21.83 4.28
C GLY A 443 -14.32 -22.54 5.27
N ALA A 444 -14.71 -23.76 4.94
CA ALA A 444 -15.58 -24.55 5.80
C ALA A 444 -14.92 -24.86 7.17
N PRO A 445 -15.70 -24.91 8.27
CA PRO A 445 -15.19 -25.29 9.58
C PRO A 445 -14.56 -26.69 9.60
N VAL A 446 -13.41 -26.81 10.26
CA VAL A 446 -12.70 -28.07 10.50
C VAL A 446 -12.68 -28.38 11.99
N LEU A 447 -13.03 -29.61 12.35
CA LEU A 447 -13.12 -30.08 13.73
C LEU A 447 -11.73 -30.36 14.35
N VAL A 448 -11.40 -29.68 15.46
CA VAL A 448 -10.16 -29.86 16.23
C VAL A 448 -10.32 -30.84 17.39
N SER A 449 -11.45 -30.81 18.10
CA SER A 449 -11.69 -31.72 19.23
C SER A 449 -12.30 -33.06 18.78
N THR A 450 -12.10 -34.14 19.55
CA THR A 450 -12.87 -35.37 19.34
C THR A 450 -14.29 -35.19 19.89
N ALA A 451 -15.31 -35.68 19.17
CA ALA A 451 -16.72 -35.47 19.51
C ALA A 451 -17.04 -35.90 20.97
N GLY A 452 -17.56 -34.97 21.76
CA GLY A 452 -17.94 -35.21 23.15
C GLY A 452 -18.11 -33.90 23.91
N LEU A 453 -19.22 -33.81 24.66
CA LEU A 453 -19.67 -32.62 25.41
C LEU A 453 -18.52 -31.91 26.14
N ILE A 454 -18.43 -30.58 26.00
CA ILE A 454 -17.59 -29.66 26.78
C ILE A 454 -18.52 -28.59 27.39
N ALA A 455 -18.91 -28.72 28.66
CA ALA A 455 -19.59 -27.68 29.40
C ALA A 455 -18.55 -26.73 30.02
N ASN A 456 -18.45 -25.51 29.45
CA ASN A 456 -17.47 -24.45 29.74
C ASN A 456 -16.13 -24.65 29.04
N LEU A 457 -16.07 -24.17 27.80
CA LEU A 457 -14.88 -24.28 26.96
C LEU A 457 -13.91 -23.12 27.21
N ALA A 458 -12.75 -23.46 27.78
CA ALA A 458 -11.53 -22.67 27.65
C ALA A 458 -10.59 -23.40 26.67
N PHE A 459 -9.90 -22.63 25.83
CA PHE A 459 -8.80 -23.11 25.00
C PHE A 459 -7.74 -22.03 24.90
N SER A 460 -6.51 -22.36 24.52
CA SER A 460 -5.50 -21.39 24.14
C SER A 460 -4.79 -21.90 22.91
N SER A 461 -4.31 -21.00 22.07
CA SER A 461 -3.43 -21.34 20.96
C SER A 461 -2.09 -20.62 21.04
N TRP A 462 -1.04 -21.24 20.49
CA TRP A 462 0.27 -20.63 20.29
C TRP A 462 0.84 -21.08 18.96
N TYR A 463 1.25 -20.13 18.11
CA TYR A 463 1.93 -20.46 16.87
C TYR A 463 3.44 -20.47 17.08
N ASP A 464 4.14 -21.51 16.61
CA ASP A 464 5.61 -21.60 16.58
C ASP A 464 6.26 -20.25 16.29
N ARG A 465 5.85 -19.62 15.19
CA ARG A 465 6.45 -18.37 14.70
C ARG A 465 6.11 -17.13 15.52
N TRP A 466 5.32 -17.22 16.59
CA TRP A 466 5.22 -16.14 17.59
C TRP A 466 6.36 -16.20 18.62
N THR A 467 7.08 -17.30 18.70
CA THR A 467 8.28 -17.40 19.53
C THR A 467 9.45 -16.75 18.78
N PRO A 468 10.08 -15.70 19.33
CA PRO A 468 11.19 -15.02 18.66
C PRO A 468 12.32 -16.00 18.28
N GLY A 469 12.60 -16.11 16.98
CA GLY A 469 13.64 -16.99 16.43
C GLY A 469 13.17 -18.39 16.03
N ASP A 470 11.92 -18.76 16.30
CA ASP A 470 11.34 -20.02 15.83
C ASP A 470 10.78 -19.89 14.41
N THR A 471 10.99 -20.92 13.60
CA THR A 471 10.60 -20.99 12.18
C THR A 471 9.62 -22.12 11.90
N GLY A 472 9.19 -22.86 12.93
CA GLY A 472 8.25 -23.96 12.84
C GLY A 472 6.90 -23.54 12.24
N THR A 473 6.08 -24.53 11.89
CA THR A 473 4.81 -24.33 11.20
C THR A 473 3.61 -24.74 12.04
N LYS A 474 3.81 -25.13 13.31
CA LYS A 474 2.75 -25.69 14.15
C LYS A 474 2.03 -24.63 14.96
N ILE A 475 0.71 -24.73 14.93
CA ILE A 475 -0.18 -24.07 15.88
C ILE A 475 -0.49 -25.07 16.98
N HIS A 476 -0.05 -24.78 18.19
CA HIS A 476 -0.27 -25.56 19.40
C HIS A 476 -1.57 -25.15 20.06
N LEU A 477 -2.39 -26.12 20.47
CA LEU A 477 -3.67 -25.91 21.12
C LEU A 477 -3.72 -26.67 22.43
N ALA A 478 -4.14 -26.00 23.50
CA ALA A 478 -4.50 -26.62 24.77
C ALA A 478 -5.95 -26.30 25.11
N PHE A 479 -6.74 -27.31 25.49
CA PHE A 479 -8.16 -27.13 25.79
C PHE A 479 -8.69 -28.15 26.79
N HIS A 480 -9.85 -27.85 27.39
CA HIS A 480 -10.55 -28.78 28.28
C HIS A 480 -11.52 -29.68 27.51
N GLN A 481 -11.60 -30.96 27.89
CA GLN A 481 -12.56 -31.91 27.32
C GLN A 481 -13.36 -32.63 28.43
N ASP A 482 -14.65 -32.32 28.61
CA ASP A 482 -15.41 -32.77 29.80
C ASP A 482 -15.72 -34.27 29.85
N ASN A 483 -15.88 -34.95 28.70
CA ASN A 483 -16.22 -36.38 28.71
C ASN A 483 -15.17 -37.24 29.45
N SER A 484 -13.95 -36.72 29.60
CA SER A 484 -12.87 -37.28 30.40
C SER A 484 -12.43 -36.35 31.54
N ALA A 485 -12.95 -35.12 31.53
CA ALA A 485 -12.50 -33.95 32.28
C ALA A 485 -10.98 -33.84 32.32
N LYS A 486 -10.37 -33.84 31.14
CA LYS A 486 -8.92 -33.72 31.00
C LYS A 486 -8.57 -32.46 30.25
N MET A 487 -7.36 -31.98 30.54
CA MET A 487 -6.67 -31.04 29.69
C MET A 487 -6.08 -31.82 28.52
N VAL A 488 -6.32 -31.33 27.31
CA VAL A 488 -5.92 -31.97 26.06
C VAL A 488 -5.05 -31.02 25.26
N TYR A 489 -3.95 -31.55 24.74
CA TYR A 489 -3.09 -30.90 23.75
C TYR A 489 -3.36 -31.46 22.36
N ARG A 490 -3.31 -30.58 21.36
CA ARG A 490 -3.28 -30.92 19.94
C ARG A 490 -2.49 -29.86 19.18
N SER A 491 -2.00 -30.18 17.99
CA SER A 491 -1.35 -29.23 17.10
C SER A 491 -1.92 -29.31 15.69
N LEU A 492 -1.95 -28.18 14.98
CA LEU A 492 -2.21 -28.07 13.55
C LEU A 492 -0.92 -27.67 12.85
N ASP A 493 -0.45 -28.44 11.86
CA ASP A 493 0.68 -28.04 11.02
C ASP A 493 0.17 -27.19 9.84
N THR A 494 0.59 -25.92 9.78
CA THR A 494 0.14 -24.99 8.74
C THR A 494 0.74 -25.27 7.36
N ALA A 495 1.75 -26.15 7.27
CA ALA A 495 2.34 -26.56 6.00
C ALA A 495 1.40 -27.47 5.18
N ASP A 496 0.57 -28.28 5.83
CA ASP A 496 -0.30 -29.27 5.18
C ASP A 496 -1.71 -29.41 5.79
N ASP A 497 -2.06 -28.54 6.74
CA ASP A 497 -3.30 -28.54 7.51
C ASP A 497 -3.54 -29.84 8.31
N SER A 498 -2.48 -30.61 8.62
CA SER A 498 -2.63 -31.85 9.38
C SER A 498 -2.77 -31.59 10.89
N LEU A 499 -3.77 -32.25 11.51
CA LEU A 499 -3.94 -32.25 12.96
C LEU A 499 -3.22 -33.45 13.59
N SER A 500 -2.41 -33.21 14.62
CA SER A 500 -1.78 -34.27 15.40
C SER A 500 -2.80 -35.12 16.18
N ALA A 501 -2.37 -36.22 16.78
CA ALA A 501 -3.22 -36.97 17.71
C ALA A 501 -3.45 -36.16 18.99
N ALA A 502 -4.64 -36.26 19.58
CA ALA A 502 -4.93 -35.63 20.86
C ALA A 502 -4.14 -36.31 21.99
N VAL A 503 -3.47 -35.51 22.82
CA VAL A 503 -2.67 -35.97 23.96
C VAL A 503 -3.27 -35.42 25.25
N ASN A 504 -3.46 -36.26 26.27
CA ASN A 504 -3.91 -35.78 27.58
C ASN A 504 -2.73 -35.16 28.33
N ILE A 505 -2.86 -33.90 28.74
CA ILE A 505 -1.92 -33.19 29.60
C ILE A 505 -2.07 -33.69 31.04
N THR A 506 -3.32 -33.82 31.52
CA THR A 506 -3.62 -34.32 32.87
C THR A 506 -4.01 -35.80 32.88
N ALA A 507 -3.47 -36.55 33.83
CA ALA A 507 -3.87 -37.94 34.07
C ALA A 507 -5.20 -38.05 34.83
N ALA A 508 -5.50 -37.09 35.72
CA ALA A 508 -6.68 -37.07 36.57
C ALA A 508 -7.89 -36.40 35.89
N VAL A 509 -9.08 -36.89 36.25
CA VAL A 509 -10.37 -36.30 35.89
C VAL A 509 -10.56 -35.03 36.74
N LEU A 510 -10.68 -33.88 36.10
CA LEU A 510 -11.01 -32.60 36.71
C LEU A 510 -12.50 -32.60 37.09
N SER A 511 -12.85 -32.20 38.31
CA SER A 511 -14.28 -32.17 38.70
C SER A 511 -15.00 -30.92 38.18
N ASP A 512 -14.25 -29.87 37.86
CA ASP A 512 -14.76 -28.60 37.38
C ASP A 512 -13.93 -28.13 36.18
N PRO A 513 -14.56 -27.51 35.18
CA PRO A 513 -13.86 -27.00 34.02
C PRO A 513 -12.94 -25.83 34.39
N PRO A 514 -11.75 -25.72 33.74
CA PRO A 514 -10.85 -24.61 33.93
C PRO A 514 -11.51 -23.31 33.48
N ALA A 515 -11.28 -22.25 34.25
CA ALA A 515 -11.74 -20.91 33.91
C ALA A 515 -10.83 -20.27 32.85
N ASN A 516 -9.51 -20.51 32.90
CA ASN A 516 -8.56 -20.05 31.90
C ASN A 516 -7.52 -21.14 31.59
N ILE A 517 -7.04 -21.11 30.36
CA ILE A 517 -5.94 -21.93 29.85
C ILE A 517 -5.03 -21.01 29.06
N SER A 518 -3.73 -21.21 29.19
CA SER A 518 -2.73 -20.55 28.37
C SER A 518 -1.66 -21.55 27.93
N ILE A 519 -1.21 -21.42 26.68
CA ILE A 519 -0.12 -22.20 26.11
C ILE A 519 0.90 -21.25 25.47
N THR A 520 2.17 -21.58 25.61
CA THR A 520 3.27 -20.92 24.89
C THR A 520 4.35 -21.92 24.50
N LYS A 521 5.23 -21.52 23.58
CA LYS A 521 6.48 -22.23 23.29
C LYS A 521 7.67 -21.37 23.71
N SER A 522 8.56 -21.91 24.54
CA SER A 522 9.79 -21.24 24.95
C SER A 522 10.76 -21.11 23.77
N ARG A 523 11.77 -20.24 23.88
CA ARG A 523 12.78 -20.08 22.82
C ARG A 523 13.68 -21.30 22.67
N GLY A 524 13.77 -22.12 23.72
CA GLY A 524 14.47 -23.42 23.68
C GLY A 524 13.64 -24.52 23.04
N GLY A 525 12.37 -24.25 22.71
CA GLY A 525 11.47 -25.16 22.00
C GLY A 525 10.57 -26.01 22.90
N GLU A 526 10.64 -25.85 24.23
CA GLU A 526 9.73 -26.51 25.17
C GLU A 526 8.34 -25.87 25.11
N LEU A 527 7.29 -26.67 25.19
CA LEU A 527 5.92 -26.18 25.33
C LEU A 527 5.55 -26.04 26.79
N ALA A 528 4.82 -24.99 27.13
CA ALA A 528 4.35 -24.73 28.47
C ALA A 528 2.84 -24.49 28.48
N VAL A 529 2.12 -25.16 29.38
CA VAL A 529 0.68 -24.99 29.57
C VAL A 529 0.40 -24.69 31.04
N ILE A 530 -0.37 -23.63 31.28
CA ILE A 530 -0.95 -23.35 32.59
C ILE A 530 -2.45 -23.29 32.47
N TRP A 531 -3.14 -23.72 33.51
CA TRP A 531 -4.58 -23.54 33.62
C TRP A 531 -4.95 -23.27 35.06
N ASN A 532 -6.14 -22.71 35.27
CA ASN A 532 -6.73 -22.57 36.59
C ASN A 532 -8.22 -22.91 36.57
N SER A 533 -8.77 -23.43 37.67
CA SER A 533 -10.23 -23.55 37.85
C SER A 533 -10.74 -22.78 39.04
N SER A 534 -12.04 -22.54 39.02
CA SER A 534 -12.79 -22.01 40.16
C SER A 534 -13.01 -23.05 41.27
N SER A 535 -12.55 -24.29 41.09
CA SER A 535 -12.75 -25.37 42.06
C SER A 535 -11.95 -25.14 43.33
N ALA A 536 -12.54 -25.49 44.47
CA ALA A 536 -11.83 -25.51 45.75
C ALA A 536 -10.78 -26.64 45.83
N VAL A 537 -10.85 -27.66 44.96
CA VAL A 537 -10.07 -28.91 45.08
C VAL A 537 -8.82 -28.95 44.19
N ILE A 538 -8.88 -28.45 42.95
CA ILE A 538 -7.74 -28.36 42.02
C ILE A 538 -7.74 -26.96 41.43
N LYS A 539 -6.79 -26.12 41.83
CA LYS A 539 -6.87 -24.67 41.58
C LYS A 539 -6.12 -24.23 40.35
N SER A 540 -4.93 -24.77 40.15
CA SER A 540 -4.06 -24.52 39.02
C SER A 540 -3.02 -25.64 38.94
N ASP A 541 -2.49 -25.86 37.75
CA ASP A 541 -1.33 -26.70 37.52
C ASP A 541 -0.54 -26.11 36.34
N PHE A 542 0.77 -26.32 36.33
CA PHE A 542 1.67 -25.86 35.29
C PHE A 542 2.43 -27.06 34.72
N PHE A 543 2.36 -27.24 33.40
CA PHE A 543 2.96 -28.37 32.70
C PHE A 543 3.98 -27.90 31.67
N ILE A 544 5.05 -28.68 31.51
CA ILE A 544 6.04 -28.51 30.46
C ILE A 544 6.10 -29.79 29.62
N SER A 545 6.28 -29.63 28.31
CA SER A 545 6.63 -30.70 27.39
C SER A 545 7.95 -30.35 26.69
N ASP A 546 8.91 -31.29 26.72
CA ASP A 546 10.21 -31.20 26.05
C ASP A 546 10.25 -32.04 24.75
N ASP A 547 9.12 -32.61 24.34
CA ASP A 547 8.96 -33.52 23.20
C ASP A 547 7.83 -33.10 22.24
N ASP A 548 7.63 -31.78 22.09
CA ASP A 548 6.66 -31.18 21.17
C ASP A 548 5.19 -31.60 21.46
N GLY A 549 4.91 -31.81 22.75
CA GLY A 549 3.60 -32.07 23.31
C GLY A 549 3.19 -33.54 23.32
N ALA A 550 4.12 -34.47 23.07
CA ALA A 550 3.86 -35.90 23.13
C ALA A 550 3.72 -36.41 24.57
N THR A 551 4.45 -35.84 25.52
CA THR A 551 4.34 -36.07 26.97
C THR A 551 4.39 -34.76 27.74
N TRP A 552 3.84 -34.76 28.96
CA TRP A 552 3.70 -33.56 29.80
C TRP A 552 4.10 -33.85 31.24
N ASP A 553 5.01 -33.05 31.76
CA ASP A 553 5.46 -33.09 33.15
C ASP A 553 4.79 -31.99 33.96
N ASN A 554 4.17 -32.32 35.10
CA ASN A 554 3.73 -31.31 36.07
C ASN A 554 4.95 -30.67 36.74
N LYS A 555 4.93 -29.34 36.87
CA LYS A 555 5.98 -28.52 37.49
C LYS A 555 5.41 -27.76 38.68
N LEU A 556 6.27 -27.02 39.39
CA LEU A 556 5.82 -26.23 40.52
C LEU A 556 4.82 -25.17 40.05
N ASP A 557 3.56 -25.28 40.50
CA ASP A 557 2.53 -24.28 40.28
C ASP A 557 2.89 -22.98 41.04
N PRO A 558 2.81 -21.80 40.39
CA PRO A 558 2.99 -20.53 41.06
C PRO A 558 2.03 -20.30 42.25
N TRP A 559 0.86 -20.96 42.27
CA TRP A 559 -0.19 -20.79 43.29
C TRP A 559 -0.30 -21.94 44.30
N ASN A 560 0.74 -22.12 45.10
CA ASN A 560 0.74 -23.17 46.14
C ASN A 560 -0.14 -22.86 47.38
N ALA A 561 -1.14 -21.95 47.33
CA ALA A 561 -1.87 -21.52 48.53
C ALA A 561 -3.33 -21.02 48.35
N SER A 562 -4.29 -21.89 48.66
CA SER A 562 -5.56 -21.64 49.41
C SER A 562 -6.61 -20.59 48.99
N SER A 563 -6.38 -19.61 48.11
CA SER A 563 -7.43 -18.64 47.72
C SER A 563 -8.41 -19.21 46.69
N SER A 564 -9.68 -18.86 46.78
CA SER A 564 -10.78 -19.32 45.90
C SER A 564 -10.95 -18.41 44.67
N ASP A 565 -9.87 -17.77 44.23
CA ASP A 565 -9.97 -16.62 43.34
C ASP A 565 -9.62 -17.01 41.89
N ASN A 566 -10.50 -16.63 40.95
CA ASN A 566 -10.35 -16.93 39.53
C ASN A 566 -9.27 -16.07 38.87
N HIS A 567 -8.00 -16.39 39.04
CA HIS A 567 -6.91 -15.67 38.37
C HIS A 567 -6.97 -15.83 36.84
N GLU A 568 -6.61 -14.80 36.07
CA GLU A 568 -6.37 -14.93 34.63
C GLU A 568 -4.86 -15.00 34.40
N VAL A 569 -4.39 -15.97 33.60
CA VAL A 569 -2.96 -16.20 33.39
C VAL A 569 -2.67 -16.34 31.90
N TYR A 570 -1.62 -15.65 31.47
CA TYR A 570 -1.20 -15.54 30.07
C TYR A 570 0.29 -15.88 29.98
N LEU A 571 0.68 -16.95 29.29
CA LEU A 571 2.07 -17.40 29.14
C LEU A 571 2.71 -16.83 27.87
N PHE A 572 4.03 -16.63 27.92
CA PHE A 572 4.85 -16.10 26.83
C PHE A 572 6.27 -16.70 26.87
N PRO A 573 6.99 -16.80 25.73
CA PRO A 573 8.42 -17.07 25.76
C PRO A 573 9.14 -15.96 26.54
N SER A 574 10.15 -16.37 27.31
CA SER A 574 10.98 -15.46 28.07
C SER A 574 12.18 -14.95 27.27
N ASP A 575 12.58 -13.68 27.45
CA ASP A 575 13.90 -13.18 27.00
C ASP A 575 15.02 -13.37 28.05
N GLU A 576 14.77 -14.05 29.16
CA GLU A 576 15.76 -14.30 30.23
C GLU A 576 16.90 -15.24 29.75
N ASP A 577 17.97 -15.33 30.55
CA ASP A 577 19.22 -16.01 30.17
C ASP A 577 19.02 -17.49 29.76
N ASP A 578 18.08 -18.21 30.37
CA ASP A 578 17.71 -19.57 29.96
C ASP A 578 16.61 -19.50 28.90
N PRO A 579 16.84 -20.00 27.66
CA PRO A 579 15.85 -19.95 26.60
C PRO A 579 14.60 -20.79 26.89
N ASN A 580 14.63 -21.66 27.92
CA ASN A 580 13.49 -22.44 28.37
C ASN A 580 12.69 -21.79 29.50
N ASP A 581 13.10 -20.61 29.97
CA ASP A 581 12.30 -19.85 30.92
C ASP A 581 11.00 -19.36 30.25
N VAL A 582 9.98 -19.17 31.08
CA VAL A 582 8.63 -18.79 30.63
C VAL A 582 8.15 -17.58 31.41
N TRP A 583 7.61 -16.61 30.70
CA TRP A 583 6.96 -15.45 31.29
C TRP A 583 5.47 -15.71 31.48
N ALA A 584 4.88 -15.11 32.50
CA ALA A 584 3.45 -15.12 32.73
C ALA A 584 2.93 -13.74 33.17
N ILE A 585 1.84 -13.29 32.54
CA ILE A 585 1.04 -12.16 33.04
C ILE A 585 -0.12 -12.73 33.83
N VAL A 586 -0.30 -12.17 35.03
CA VAL A 586 -1.20 -12.71 36.04
C VAL A 586 -2.13 -11.61 36.53
N GLN A 587 -3.43 -11.78 36.26
CA GLN A 587 -4.46 -11.00 36.93
C GLN A 587 -4.77 -11.61 38.30
N ASN A 588 -4.14 -11.08 39.33
CA ASN A 588 -4.25 -11.60 40.69
C ASN A 588 -5.50 -11.05 41.40
N ASN A 589 -6.61 -11.77 41.23
CA ASN A 589 -7.89 -11.41 41.83
C ASN A 589 -7.92 -11.34 43.37
N SER A 590 -7.01 -12.03 44.07
CA SER A 590 -6.99 -12.03 45.54
C SER A 590 -6.47 -10.71 46.14
N VAL A 591 -5.62 -10.01 45.38
CA VAL A 591 -4.98 -8.76 45.80
C VAL A 591 -5.35 -7.58 44.90
N ASN A 592 -6.23 -7.79 43.91
CA ASN A 592 -6.60 -6.80 42.90
C ASN A 592 -5.37 -6.17 42.21
N ALA A 593 -4.43 -7.02 41.77
CA ALA A 593 -3.19 -6.56 41.14
C ALA A 593 -2.93 -7.28 39.81
N LEU A 594 -2.30 -6.57 38.88
CA LEU A 594 -1.70 -7.14 37.69
C LEU A 594 -0.22 -7.41 37.98
N GLN A 595 0.23 -8.64 37.72
CA GLN A 595 1.58 -9.09 38.06
C GLN A 595 2.27 -9.73 36.87
N PHE A 596 3.59 -9.56 36.81
CA PHE A 596 4.47 -10.25 35.88
C PHE A 596 5.25 -11.32 36.64
N TRP A 597 5.26 -12.53 36.11
CA TRP A 597 5.88 -13.70 36.72
C TRP A 597 6.88 -14.32 35.74
N VAL A 598 7.97 -14.85 36.28
CA VAL A 598 9.01 -15.57 35.52
C VAL A 598 9.19 -16.94 36.15
N TYR A 599 8.95 -17.99 35.36
CA TYR A 599 9.33 -19.35 35.67
C TYR A 599 10.74 -19.60 35.20
N SER A 600 11.60 -20.02 36.13
CA SER A 600 12.95 -20.44 35.78
C SER A 600 13.03 -21.96 35.70
N ARG A 601 13.35 -22.47 34.50
CA ARG A 601 13.42 -23.89 34.18
C ARG A 601 14.50 -24.59 35.00
N GLY A 602 15.67 -23.98 35.11
CA GLY A 602 16.82 -24.56 35.81
C GLY A 602 16.60 -24.77 37.33
N SER A 603 15.81 -23.91 37.97
CA SER A 603 15.52 -24.01 39.42
C SER A 603 14.12 -24.50 39.75
N ASP A 604 13.26 -24.74 38.75
CA ASP A 604 11.85 -25.11 38.91
C ASP A 604 11.12 -24.20 39.91
N SER A 605 11.24 -22.88 39.70
CA SER A 605 10.76 -21.87 40.65
C SER A 605 10.22 -20.63 39.95
N TRP A 606 9.25 -19.98 40.60
CA TRP A 606 8.68 -18.71 40.13
C TRP A 606 9.22 -17.51 40.90
N LYS A 607 9.35 -16.40 40.17
CA LYS A 607 9.53 -15.04 40.73
C LYS A 607 8.43 -14.14 40.18
N SER A 608 8.04 -13.10 40.93
CA SER A 608 6.98 -12.20 40.51
C SER A 608 7.28 -10.74 40.85
N GLN A 609 6.83 -9.82 39.98
CA GLN A 609 6.79 -8.38 40.22
C GLN A 609 5.36 -7.86 39.98
N THR A 610 4.93 -6.85 40.74
CA THR A 610 3.63 -6.21 40.51
C THR A 610 3.77 -5.13 39.43
N ILE A 611 2.97 -5.22 38.37
CA ILE A 611 2.86 -4.19 37.32
C ILE A 611 1.96 -3.05 37.81
N GLU A 612 0.76 -3.39 38.29
CA GLU A 612 -0.24 -2.43 38.76
C GLU A 612 -0.95 -2.98 40.00
N ALA A 613 -0.94 -2.22 41.09
CA ALA A 613 -1.44 -2.66 42.39
C ALA A 613 -2.96 -2.44 42.56
N THR A 614 -3.61 -1.77 41.61
CA THR A 614 -5.03 -1.39 41.67
C THR A 614 -5.84 -1.89 40.47
N TRP A 615 -5.57 -3.11 40.01
CA TRP A 615 -6.27 -3.72 38.90
C TRP A 615 -7.67 -4.19 39.30
N SER A 616 -8.72 -3.70 38.62
CA SER A 616 -10.09 -4.16 38.88
C SER A 616 -10.28 -5.59 38.37
N THR A 617 -10.81 -6.43 39.24
CA THR A 617 -10.96 -7.88 39.04
C THR A 617 -12.37 -8.26 38.59
N SER A 618 -13.29 -7.29 38.59
CA SER A 618 -14.72 -7.50 38.36
C SER A 618 -15.11 -7.65 36.89
N VAL A 619 -14.21 -7.34 35.95
CA VAL A 619 -14.45 -7.44 34.51
C VAL A 619 -13.28 -8.20 33.90
N GLY A 620 -13.43 -9.52 33.74
CA GLY A 620 -12.40 -10.36 33.11
C GLY A 620 -12.18 -10.01 31.64
N GLY A 621 -10.96 -10.19 31.13
CA GLY A 621 -10.66 -10.11 29.70
C GLY A 621 -10.37 -8.73 29.10
N ASN A 622 -9.72 -7.82 29.84
CA ASN A 622 -9.31 -6.50 29.35
C ASN A 622 -7.79 -6.37 29.13
N ILE A 623 -7.09 -7.48 28.91
CA ILE A 623 -5.65 -7.50 28.70
C ILE A 623 -5.34 -7.92 27.26
N GLY A 624 -4.68 -7.04 26.52
CA GLY A 624 -4.06 -7.36 25.24
C GLY A 624 -2.56 -7.59 25.40
N THR A 625 -2.01 -8.56 24.68
CA THR A 625 -0.56 -8.87 24.74
C THR A 625 0.02 -9.10 23.36
N ALA A 626 1.25 -8.65 23.12
CA ALA A 626 2.03 -8.92 21.92
C ALA A 626 3.52 -9.02 22.26
N ILE A 627 4.30 -9.74 21.46
CA ILE A 627 5.75 -9.83 21.62
C ILE A 627 6.41 -9.18 20.41
N SER A 628 7.41 -8.33 20.63
CA SER A 628 8.29 -7.87 19.55
C SER A 628 9.36 -8.94 19.31
N HIS A 629 9.59 -9.36 18.08
CA HIS A 629 10.67 -10.27 17.71
C HIS A 629 12.01 -9.56 17.70
N THR A 630 12.01 -8.25 17.43
CA THR A 630 13.22 -7.42 17.38
C THR A 630 13.77 -7.20 18.77
N THR A 631 12.95 -6.68 19.69
CA THR A 631 13.39 -6.39 21.07
C THR A 631 13.20 -7.57 22.01
N ARG A 632 12.35 -8.54 21.66
CA ARG A 632 11.93 -9.66 22.52
C ARG A 632 11.18 -9.24 23.77
N HIS A 633 10.75 -7.98 23.81
CA HIS A 633 9.94 -7.46 24.89
C HIS A 633 8.46 -7.85 24.71
N LEU A 634 7.79 -8.05 25.84
CA LEU A 634 6.36 -8.25 25.92
C LEU A 634 5.66 -6.89 26.05
N TRP A 635 4.78 -6.61 25.11
CA TRP A 635 3.89 -5.47 25.11
C TRP A 635 2.54 -5.86 25.69
N LEU A 636 2.01 -4.99 26.55
CA LEU A 636 0.80 -5.22 27.33
C LEU A 636 -0.10 -4.00 27.19
N SER A 637 -1.38 -4.19 26.89
CA SER A 637 -2.39 -3.14 26.99
C SER A 637 -3.49 -3.55 27.96
N GLY A 638 -4.05 -2.58 28.67
CA GLY A 638 -5.26 -2.83 29.44
C GLY A 638 -5.71 -1.66 30.30
N ILE A 639 -6.77 -1.90 31.07
CA ILE A 639 -7.55 -0.86 31.72
C ILE A 639 -7.47 -1.03 33.23
N SER A 640 -6.88 -0.05 33.91
CA SER A 640 -6.71 -0.06 35.36
C SER A 640 -7.93 0.52 36.07
N GLY A 641 -8.91 -0.33 36.38
CA GLY A 641 -10.06 0.07 37.21
C GLY A 641 -11.39 -0.46 36.70
N ASN A 642 -12.46 -0.05 37.35
CA ASN A 642 -13.81 -0.40 36.90
C ASN A 642 -14.10 0.37 35.60
N PRO A 643 -14.27 -0.28 34.43
CA PRO A 643 -14.55 0.42 33.17
C PRO A 643 -15.87 1.21 33.21
N PHE A 644 -16.72 0.99 34.22
CA PHE A 644 -17.96 1.75 34.46
C PHE A 644 -17.78 2.95 35.40
N ALA A 645 -16.57 3.20 35.92
CA ALA A 645 -16.26 4.37 36.71
C ALA A 645 -15.66 5.49 35.84
N THR A 646 -15.86 6.75 36.26
CA THR A 646 -15.29 7.98 35.66
C THR A 646 -13.78 7.86 35.34
N PRO A 647 -13.24 8.65 34.40
CA PRO A 647 -12.42 8.19 33.28
C PRO A 647 -11.32 7.21 33.66
N VAL A 648 -11.30 6.04 33.02
CA VAL A 648 -10.25 5.04 33.20
C VAL A 648 -9.31 5.06 32.00
N PRO A 649 -8.00 5.26 32.19
CA PRO A 649 -7.06 5.29 31.08
C PRO A 649 -6.86 3.89 30.49
N LEU A 650 -6.78 3.81 29.16
CA LEU A 650 -6.20 2.66 28.46
C LEU A 650 -4.67 2.80 28.49
N ARG A 651 -4.03 1.94 29.28
CA ARG A 651 -2.60 1.96 29.55
C ARG A 651 -1.88 0.91 28.70
N VAL A 652 -0.60 1.17 28.45
CA VAL A 652 0.31 0.27 27.75
C VAL A 652 1.58 0.12 28.57
N TRP A 653 2.12 -1.09 28.63
CA TRP A 653 3.42 -1.39 29.24
C TRP A 653 4.30 -2.13 28.25
N GLU A 654 5.60 -1.90 28.37
CA GLU A 654 6.64 -2.71 27.75
C GLU A 654 7.42 -3.44 28.85
N ILE A 655 7.62 -4.75 28.67
CA ILE A 655 8.25 -5.63 29.64
C ILE A 655 9.44 -6.34 28.98
N GLY A 656 10.66 -5.95 29.35
CA GLY A 656 11.89 -6.60 28.91
C GLY A 656 12.39 -7.70 29.85
N GLY A 657 11.80 -7.82 31.04
CA GLY A 657 12.18 -8.79 32.06
C GLY A 657 11.66 -8.38 33.44
N ILE A 658 11.96 -9.18 34.47
CA ILE A 658 11.36 -8.99 35.81
C ILE A 658 11.76 -7.68 36.50
N ASP A 659 12.85 -7.05 36.07
CA ASP A 659 13.32 -5.76 36.59
C ASP A 659 13.14 -4.62 35.57
N GLN A 660 12.47 -4.88 34.44
CA GLN A 660 12.31 -3.96 33.31
C GLN A 660 10.84 -3.88 32.87
N ILE A 661 10.02 -3.23 33.70
CA ILE A 661 8.60 -2.94 33.41
C ILE A 661 8.44 -1.43 33.28
N GLU A 662 8.10 -0.97 32.08
CA GLU A 662 7.91 0.45 31.78
C GLU A 662 6.46 0.73 31.35
N GLU A 663 5.77 1.61 32.06
CA GLU A 663 4.48 2.15 31.63
C GLU A 663 4.70 3.23 30.57
N LYS A 664 4.02 3.10 29.44
CA LYS A 664 4.06 4.04 28.31
C LYS A 664 2.96 5.10 28.44
N THR A 665 2.91 6.03 27.49
CA THR A 665 1.85 7.04 27.46
C THR A 665 0.48 6.37 27.26
N ASN A 666 -0.53 6.83 28.01
CA ASN A 666 -1.91 6.34 27.84
C ASN A 666 -2.41 6.53 26.40
N VAL A 667 -3.00 5.48 25.82
CA VAL A 667 -3.56 5.49 24.46
C VAL A 667 -4.74 6.46 24.38
N ILE A 668 -5.59 6.43 25.40
CA ILE A 668 -6.76 7.30 25.55
C ILE A 668 -7.16 7.42 27.03
N SER A 669 -7.74 8.56 27.38
CA SER A 669 -8.35 8.83 28.69
C SER A 669 -9.80 9.27 28.46
N SER A 670 -10.73 8.33 28.29
CA SER A 670 -12.16 8.61 28.06
C SER A 670 -13.05 7.83 29.04
N ASN A 671 -14.34 8.17 29.06
CA ASN A 671 -15.38 7.45 29.80
C ASN A 671 -16.06 6.36 28.96
N ASP A 672 -15.53 6.09 27.78
CA ASP A 672 -16.15 5.20 26.81
C ASP A 672 -15.62 3.79 27.08
N TYR A 673 -16.50 2.79 27.13
CA TYR A 673 -16.13 1.43 27.53
C TYR A 673 -15.11 0.85 26.55
N LEU A 674 -13.98 0.30 27.04
CA LEU A 674 -12.94 -0.28 26.22
C LEU A 674 -12.70 -1.76 26.56
N ARG A 675 -12.61 -2.61 25.53
CA ARG A 675 -11.80 -3.85 25.55
C ARG A 675 -10.62 -3.56 24.64
N SER A 676 -9.40 -3.89 25.04
CA SER A 676 -8.22 -3.61 24.22
C SER A 676 -7.50 -4.86 23.79
N ASN A 677 -6.84 -4.76 22.64
CA ASN A 677 -5.79 -5.67 22.25
C ASN A 677 -4.62 -4.88 21.68
N ILE A 678 -3.42 -5.44 21.75
CA ILE A 678 -2.18 -4.79 21.29
C ILE A 678 -1.50 -5.67 20.27
N PHE A 679 -0.86 -5.03 19.30
CA PHE A 679 -0.10 -5.67 18.25
C PHE A 679 1.19 -4.87 18.03
N VAL A 680 2.28 -5.56 17.68
CA VAL A 680 3.55 -4.94 17.33
C VAL A 680 3.88 -5.37 15.90
N ASP A 681 4.06 -4.39 15.02
CA ASP A 681 4.57 -4.62 13.68
C ASP A 681 6.02 -5.09 13.78
N GLN A 682 6.26 -6.32 13.34
CA GLN A 682 7.55 -6.97 13.43
C GLN A 682 8.58 -6.39 12.44
N GLY A 683 8.16 -5.58 11.46
CA GLY A 683 9.05 -4.94 10.48
C GLY A 683 9.45 -3.51 10.84
N THR A 684 8.58 -2.78 11.54
CA THR A 684 8.80 -1.36 11.89
C THR A 684 8.94 -1.12 13.40
N ASP A 685 8.62 -2.13 14.22
CA ASP A 685 8.41 -2.01 15.68
C ASP A 685 7.28 -1.03 16.07
N ASP A 686 6.40 -0.67 15.12
CA ASP A 686 5.23 0.15 15.40
C ASP A 686 4.26 -0.60 16.32
N VAL A 687 3.67 0.12 17.28
CA VAL A 687 2.76 -0.46 18.28
C VAL A 687 1.34 -0.02 17.96
N TYR A 688 0.47 -0.99 17.69
CA TYR A 688 -0.95 -0.78 17.42
C TYR A 688 -1.76 -1.21 18.62
N VAL A 689 -2.71 -0.36 19.05
CA VAL A 689 -3.67 -0.71 20.08
C VAL A 689 -5.07 -0.61 19.51
N ALA A 690 -5.72 -1.77 19.40
CA ALA A 690 -7.12 -1.90 19.03
C ALA A 690 -7.98 -1.79 20.29
N TYR A 691 -9.09 -1.06 20.24
CA TYR A 691 -10.03 -0.99 21.35
C TYR A 691 -11.46 -0.72 20.89
N GLY A 692 -12.44 -1.31 21.54
CA GLY A 692 -13.84 -1.01 21.26
C GLY A 692 -14.27 0.22 22.04
N ARG A 693 -14.91 1.22 21.45
CA ARG A 693 -15.28 2.48 22.12
C ARG A 693 -16.76 2.77 21.98
N GLY A 694 -17.44 3.05 23.10
CA GLY A 694 -18.86 3.37 23.09
C GLY A 694 -19.42 3.79 24.44
N ALA A 695 -20.68 4.25 24.44
CA ALA A 695 -21.38 4.68 25.65
C ALA A 695 -21.67 3.53 26.62
N ASP A 696 -21.79 2.30 26.09
CA ASP A 696 -22.01 1.07 26.85
C ASP A 696 -21.56 -0.15 26.02
N VAL A 697 -21.63 -1.35 26.63
CA VAL A 697 -21.24 -2.62 25.99
C VAL A 697 -22.08 -3.00 24.78
N SER A 698 -23.26 -2.39 24.61
CA SER A 698 -24.13 -2.63 23.45
C SER A 698 -23.85 -1.68 22.28
N ASN A 699 -23.04 -0.65 22.47
CA ASN A 699 -22.82 0.40 21.50
C ASN A 699 -21.33 0.66 21.24
N LEU A 700 -20.53 -0.39 21.09
CA LEU A 700 -19.09 -0.27 20.86
C LEU A 700 -18.80 -0.18 19.37
N VAL A 701 -17.91 0.73 19.00
CA VAL A 701 -17.30 0.81 17.66
C VAL A 701 -15.84 0.43 17.79
N ALA A 702 -15.32 -0.47 16.96
CA ALA A 702 -13.91 -0.83 17.00
C ALA A 702 -13.08 0.37 16.54
N ARG A 703 -12.00 0.63 17.27
CA ARG A 703 -11.09 1.75 17.05
C ARG A 703 -9.66 1.24 17.12
N SER A 704 -8.74 2.00 16.57
CA SER A 704 -7.33 1.79 16.82
C SER A 704 -6.53 3.07 16.88
N LYS A 705 -5.32 2.94 17.44
CA LYS A 705 -4.26 3.95 17.34
C LYS A 705 -2.94 3.23 17.10
N VAL A 706 -2.05 3.91 16.40
CA VAL A 706 -0.67 3.48 16.20
C VAL A 706 0.28 4.42 16.91
N SER A 707 1.38 3.87 17.39
CA SER A 707 2.53 4.57 17.92
C SER A 707 3.76 4.18 17.09
N HIS A 708 4.46 5.19 16.57
CA HIS A 708 5.71 5.03 15.82
C HIS A 708 6.98 5.25 16.68
N ASP A 709 6.82 5.45 17.98
CA ASP A 709 7.89 5.85 18.91
C ASP A 709 7.87 5.07 20.23
N ASN A 710 7.59 3.76 20.15
CA ASN A 710 7.56 2.84 21.31
C ASN A 710 6.61 3.29 22.43
N GLY A 711 5.43 3.78 22.06
CA GLY A 711 4.34 4.17 22.95
C GLY A 711 4.52 5.54 23.60
N ALA A 712 5.48 6.36 23.14
CA ALA A 712 5.67 7.70 23.69
C ALA A 712 4.56 8.65 23.21
N THR A 713 4.15 8.54 21.94
CA THR A 713 3.02 9.27 21.35
C THR A 713 2.10 8.35 20.56
N TRP A 714 0.85 8.77 20.39
CA TRP A 714 -0.17 8.01 19.66
C TRP A 714 -0.79 8.89 18.59
N GLU A 715 -0.96 8.33 17.39
CA GLU A 715 -1.65 8.98 16.30
C GLU A 715 -3.15 9.23 16.61
N SER A 716 -3.83 9.89 15.66
CA SER A 716 -5.28 10.02 15.70
C SER A 716 -5.97 8.65 15.69
N GLU A 717 -7.12 8.58 16.35
CA GLU A 717 -7.95 7.37 16.37
C GLU A 717 -8.49 7.05 14.98
N THR A 718 -8.34 5.80 14.55
CA THR A 718 -8.95 5.24 13.34
C THR A 718 -10.21 4.47 13.72
N THR A 719 -11.26 4.55 12.88
CA THR A 719 -12.47 3.74 13.05
C THR A 719 -12.29 2.43 12.29
N GLU A 720 -12.44 1.31 13.00
CA GLU A 720 -12.41 -0.02 12.40
C GLU A 720 -13.86 -0.44 12.13
N GLY A 721 -14.25 -0.51 10.86
CA GLY A 721 -15.56 -0.97 10.40
C GLY A 721 -16.37 0.12 9.70
N ASP A 722 -17.64 -0.17 9.40
CA ASP A 722 -18.55 0.78 8.74
C ASP A 722 -19.05 1.92 9.66
N GLY A 723 -18.60 1.93 10.92
CA GLY A 723 -18.98 2.90 11.94
C GLY A 723 -20.32 2.59 12.62
N THR A 724 -20.95 1.45 12.31
CA THR A 724 -22.11 0.97 13.07
C THR A 724 -21.68 0.51 14.47
N THR A 725 -22.63 0.58 15.38
CA THR A 725 -22.44 0.18 16.77
C THR A 725 -22.74 -1.31 16.90
N TYR A 726 -21.79 -2.08 17.41
CA TYR A 726 -21.96 -3.51 17.66
C TYR A 726 -21.92 -3.79 19.17
N VAL A 727 -22.50 -4.92 19.56
CA VAL A 727 -22.33 -5.48 20.90
C VAL A 727 -20.99 -6.23 20.97
N MET A 728 -19.88 -5.50 20.88
CA MET A 728 -18.56 -6.13 20.82
C MET A 728 -18.14 -6.75 22.14
N GLN A 729 -17.98 -8.07 22.15
CA GLN A 729 -17.51 -8.80 23.33
C GLN A 729 -16.04 -9.15 23.29
N ARG A 730 -15.34 -9.01 22.16
CA ARG A 730 -13.93 -9.37 22.09
C ARG A 730 -13.26 -8.66 20.92
N ILE A 731 -11.99 -8.32 21.09
CA ILE A 731 -11.09 -7.95 20.01
C ILE A 731 -9.94 -8.95 20.02
N SER A 732 -9.78 -9.71 18.95
CA SER A 732 -8.59 -10.54 18.78
C SER A 732 -7.73 -9.98 17.65
N VAL A 733 -6.42 -10.03 17.84
CA VAL A 733 -5.39 -9.65 16.87
C VAL A 733 -4.36 -10.76 16.83
N SER A 734 -3.66 -10.93 15.72
CA SER A 734 -2.57 -11.89 15.56
C SER A 734 -1.37 -11.20 14.97
N PRO A 735 -0.15 -11.43 15.50
CA PRO A 735 1.05 -11.15 14.75
C PRO A 735 1.17 -12.12 13.57
N GLY A 736 1.56 -11.60 12.40
CA GLY A 736 2.04 -12.42 11.29
C GLY A 736 3.54 -12.70 11.43
N VAL A 737 4.11 -13.41 10.47
CA VAL A 737 5.30 -14.24 10.71
C VAL A 737 6.60 -13.77 10.09
N THR A 738 6.57 -12.86 9.11
CA THR A 738 7.78 -12.47 8.38
C THR A 738 8.03 -10.97 8.31
N GLY A 739 7.76 -10.25 9.41
CA GLY A 739 8.09 -8.82 9.51
C GLY A 739 7.05 -7.91 8.86
N ARG A 740 5.95 -8.46 8.33
CA ARG A 740 4.83 -7.68 7.75
C ARG A 740 3.51 -8.36 8.09
N GLY A 741 3.26 -8.50 9.39
CA GLY A 741 2.05 -9.18 9.84
C GLY A 741 0.78 -8.50 9.35
N ARG A 742 -0.33 -9.24 9.33
CA ARG A 742 -1.65 -8.65 9.11
C ARG A 742 -2.32 -8.42 10.46
N TRP A 743 -2.63 -7.16 10.75
CA TRP A 743 -3.46 -6.83 11.90
C TRP A 743 -4.93 -6.98 11.49
N LEU A 744 -5.60 -8.01 12.01
CA LEU A 744 -7.03 -8.24 11.76
C LEU A 744 -7.79 -8.06 13.06
N VAL A 745 -8.63 -7.02 13.12
CA VAL A 745 -9.58 -6.83 14.21
C VAL A 745 -10.81 -7.66 13.91
N CYS A 746 -11.04 -8.70 14.72
CA CYS A 746 -12.30 -9.43 14.72
C CYS A 746 -13.11 -9.11 15.97
N TRP A 747 -14.42 -9.04 15.82
CA TRP A 747 -15.36 -8.83 16.92
C TRP A 747 -16.56 -9.76 16.78
N PHE A 748 -17.19 -10.04 17.93
CA PHE A 748 -18.42 -10.83 17.98
C PHE A 748 -19.59 -9.88 18.13
N ASP A 749 -20.63 -10.05 17.32
CA ASP A 749 -21.90 -9.32 17.46
C ASP A 749 -22.96 -10.27 18.03
N THR A 750 -23.31 -10.05 19.30
CA THR A 750 -24.33 -10.85 19.99
C THR A 750 -25.73 -10.79 19.35
N THR A 751 -25.98 -9.76 18.54
CA THR A 751 -27.29 -9.51 17.92
C THR A 751 -27.52 -10.44 16.74
N LEU A 752 -26.44 -10.71 16.00
CA LEU A 752 -26.40 -11.61 14.86
C LEU A 752 -25.91 -13.01 15.26
N ASP A 753 -25.29 -13.13 16.43
CA ASP A 753 -24.67 -14.36 16.95
C ASP A 753 -23.48 -14.83 16.08
N ASP A 754 -22.83 -13.87 15.43
CA ASP A 754 -21.81 -14.06 14.40
C ASP A 754 -20.50 -13.37 14.76
N ILE A 755 -19.43 -13.83 14.12
CA ILE A 755 -18.09 -13.25 14.23
C ILE A 755 -17.82 -12.47 12.96
N PHE A 756 -17.55 -11.20 13.13
CA PHE A 756 -17.25 -10.27 12.06
C PHE A 756 -15.77 -9.93 12.05
N THR A 757 -15.29 -9.72 10.84
CA THR A 757 -14.02 -9.06 10.57
C THR A 757 -14.21 -8.16 9.38
N ASN A 758 -13.30 -7.22 9.15
CA ASN A 758 -13.37 -6.36 7.98
C ASN A 758 -12.00 -6.36 7.30
N THR A 759 -11.97 -6.73 6.02
CA THR A 759 -10.72 -6.79 5.27
C THR A 759 -10.17 -5.43 4.88
N SER A 760 -10.98 -4.36 4.92
CA SER A 760 -10.46 -2.99 4.83
C SER A 760 -9.70 -2.57 6.10
N ASN A 761 -10.04 -3.15 7.25
CA ASN A 761 -9.33 -2.91 8.52
C ASN A 761 -8.12 -3.82 8.68
N ALA A 762 -7.97 -4.81 7.79
CA ALA A 762 -6.72 -5.55 7.70
C ALA A 762 -5.66 -4.56 7.22
N VAL A 763 -4.94 -3.93 8.16
CA VAL A 763 -3.77 -3.14 7.80
C VAL A 763 -2.77 -4.12 7.23
N ASN A 764 -2.71 -4.18 5.90
CA ASN A 764 -1.55 -4.66 5.20
C ASN A 764 -0.44 -3.70 5.60
N LEU A 765 0.45 -4.16 6.47
CA LEU A 765 1.64 -3.43 6.87
C LEU A 765 2.53 -3.35 5.63
N GLY A 766 2.25 -2.32 4.83
CA GLY A 766 2.80 -2.10 3.50
C GLY A 766 4.27 -1.73 3.55
N VAL A 767 4.92 -1.82 2.39
CA VAL A 767 6.33 -1.53 2.15
C VAL A 767 6.78 -0.30 2.94
N ALA A 768 7.84 -0.47 3.75
CA ALA A 768 8.44 0.57 4.58
C ALA A 768 8.37 1.93 3.87
N ARG A 769 7.75 2.93 4.52
CA ARG A 769 7.81 4.31 4.05
C ARG A 769 9.28 4.64 3.82
N THR A 770 9.65 4.89 2.57
CA THR A 770 10.90 5.56 2.22
C THR A 770 10.78 6.98 2.77
N THR A 771 11.01 7.13 4.07
CA THR A 771 11.07 8.43 4.70
C THR A 771 12.32 9.07 4.12
N GLN A 772 12.12 9.91 3.12
CA GLN A 772 13.17 10.73 2.54
C GLN A 772 13.73 11.56 3.69
N GLN A 773 14.84 11.11 4.29
CA GLN A 773 15.61 11.93 5.22
C GLN A 773 16.15 13.11 4.43
N THR A 774 15.40 14.21 4.41
CA THR A 774 15.90 15.52 4.00
C THR A 774 17.00 15.93 4.97
N GLY A 775 18.26 15.67 4.61
CA GLY A 775 19.46 16.43 5.02
C GLY A 775 19.57 16.88 6.48
N GLY A 776 19.00 16.13 7.42
CA GLY A 776 18.98 16.45 8.83
C GLY A 776 20.27 15.98 9.47
N ARG A 777 21.18 16.92 9.73
CA ARG A 777 22.41 16.71 10.50
C ARG A 777 22.08 15.98 11.81
N ALA A 778 22.37 14.68 11.87
CA ALA A 778 22.25 13.88 13.08
C ALA A 778 23.25 14.40 14.13
N VAL A 779 22.78 15.28 15.00
CA VAL A 779 23.45 15.59 16.26
C VAL A 779 23.11 14.43 17.18
N ILE A 780 24.07 13.52 17.39
CA ILE A 780 23.99 12.48 18.41
C ILE A 780 24.01 13.19 19.78
N PRO A 781 22.92 13.22 20.55
CA PRO A 781 22.94 13.78 21.90
C PRO A 781 23.55 12.72 22.81
N GLY A 782 24.80 12.93 23.26
CA GLY A 782 25.35 12.13 24.35
C GLY A 782 26.84 11.81 24.34
N TYR A 783 27.64 12.22 23.34
CA TYR A 783 29.08 11.91 23.38
C TYR A 783 29.94 13.06 22.83
N GLN A 784 30.39 13.93 23.74
CA GLN A 784 31.56 14.78 23.50
C GLN A 784 32.79 14.10 24.13
N PRO A 785 33.74 13.56 23.36
CA PRO A 785 35.08 13.38 23.89
C PRO A 785 35.68 14.78 24.04
N PHE A 786 35.96 15.14 25.30
CA PHE A 786 36.62 16.39 25.68
C PHE A 786 38.05 16.42 25.11
N PHE A 787 38.22 16.87 23.88
CA PHE A 787 39.51 17.33 23.38
C PHE A 787 39.56 18.84 23.57
N GLY A 788 40.21 19.27 24.66
CA GLY A 788 40.57 20.67 24.84
C GLY A 788 41.57 21.09 23.77
N GLY A 789 41.12 21.85 22.77
CA GLY A 789 41.96 22.44 21.74
C GLY A 789 41.15 22.74 20.48
N ALA A 790 41.16 24.00 20.05
CA ALA A 790 40.36 24.51 18.94
C ALA A 790 40.50 23.69 17.63
N GLY A 791 39.35 23.39 17.02
CA GLY A 791 39.13 23.14 15.60
C GLY A 791 40.20 22.34 14.85
N VAL A 792 40.00 21.02 14.77
CA VAL A 792 40.59 20.20 13.70
C VAL A 792 39.43 19.50 13.00
N ASP A 793 39.06 20.02 11.82
CA ASP A 793 38.26 19.28 10.86
C ASP A 793 39.10 18.10 10.35
N LEU A 794 38.57 16.88 10.49
CA LEU A 794 39.18 15.68 9.93
C LEU A 794 38.55 15.43 8.56
N ASP A 795 39.30 15.78 7.51
CA ASP A 795 38.98 15.46 6.13
C ASP A 795 39.61 14.10 5.77
N PHE A 796 38.81 13.13 5.33
CA PHE A 796 39.28 11.81 4.94
C PHE A 796 39.36 11.71 3.42
N ASP A 797 40.58 11.73 2.89
CA ASP A 797 40.86 11.57 1.45
C ASP A 797 41.28 10.12 1.17
N PHE A 798 40.49 9.39 0.37
CA PHE A 798 40.77 8.01 0.00
C PHE A 798 41.53 7.96 -1.33
N GLN A 799 42.83 7.68 -1.28
CA GLN A 799 43.66 7.46 -2.47
C GLN A 799 44.01 5.98 -2.64
N ILE A 800 43.52 5.35 -3.71
CA ILE A 800 43.97 4.02 -4.15
C ILE A 800 45.25 4.24 -4.98
N VAL A 801 46.42 3.96 -4.38
CA VAL A 801 47.71 4.42 -4.94
C VAL A 801 48.31 3.47 -5.99
N GLU A 802 47.95 2.17 -6.02
CA GLU A 802 48.34 1.29 -7.14
C GLU A 802 47.63 -0.08 -7.10
N TRP A 803 47.11 -0.54 -8.25
CA TRP A 803 46.74 -1.95 -8.48
C TRP A 803 47.51 -2.47 -9.70
N LYS A 804 48.44 -3.41 -9.52
CA LYS A 804 49.24 -4.01 -10.61
C LYS A 804 48.73 -5.40 -10.97
N GLY A 805 47.64 -5.47 -11.72
CA GLY A 805 47.25 -6.66 -12.49
C GLY A 805 47.78 -6.54 -13.91
N LYS A 806 48.46 -7.57 -14.44
CA LYS A 806 48.81 -7.65 -15.87
C LYS A 806 48.00 -8.76 -16.52
N MET A 807 47.03 -8.39 -17.36
CA MET A 807 46.37 -9.34 -18.25
C MET A 807 47.32 -9.72 -19.40
N VAL A 808 47.51 -11.02 -19.62
CA VAL A 808 48.22 -11.55 -20.78
C VAL A 808 47.32 -12.56 -21.49
N THR A 809 46.77 -12.16 -22.63
CA THR A 809 46.03 -13.06 -23.52
C THR A 809 47.02 -13.85 -24.38
N LYS A 810 46.92 -15.18 -24.38
CA LYS A 810 47.75 -16.03 -25.24
C LYS A 810 46.85 -17.02 -25.97
N ALA A 811 46.68 -16.84 -27.27
CA ALA A 811 45.94 -17.78 -28.10
C ALA A 811 46.73 -19.09 -28.24
N LEU A 812 46.12 -20.21 -27.90
CA LEU A 812 46.68 -21.54 -28.11
C LEU A 812 45.92 -22.21 -29.26
N ALA A 813 46.57 -22.36 -30.42
CA ALA A 813 46.01 -23.10 -31.54
C ALA A 813 46.11 -24.61 -31.26
N LEU A 814 44.99 -25.25 -30.99
CA LEU A 814 44.91 -26.71 -30.90
C LEU A 814 44.81 -27.29 -32.31
N ASN A 815 45.93 -27.82 -32.82
CA ASN A 815 45.94 -28.61 -34.06
C ASN A 815 45.34 -29.99 -33.77
N ASN A 816 44.07 -30.16 -34.13
CA ASN A 816 43.41 -31.47 -34.14
C ASN A 816 43.58 -32.12 -35.53
N PRO A 817 44.32 -33.23 -35.68
CA PRO A 817 44.52 -33.89 -36.96
C PRO A 817 43.24 -34.64 -37.37
N GLY A 818 42.28 -33.91 -37.92
CA GLY A 818 41.00 -34.49 -38.39
C GLY A 818 40.00 -33.52 -39.00
N HIS A 819 40.15 -32.20 -38.80
CA HIS A 819 39.25 -31.20 -39.37
C HIS A 819 40.00 -30.25 -40.28
N ASN A 820 39.80 -30.40 -41.59
CA ASN A 820 40.25 -29.42 -42.57
C ASN A 820 39.22 -28.30 -42.65
N ASN A 821 39.65 -27.10 -42.22
CA ASN A 821 39.24 -25.76 -42.68
C ASN A 821 38.38 -24.83 -41.81
N ASP A 822 38.08 -25.12 -40.55
CA ASP A 822 37.59 -24.08 -39.61
C ASP A 822 38.46 -24.02 -38.35
N ALA A 823 39.37 -23.04 -38.30
CA ALA A 823 40.18 -22.78 -37.12
C ALA A 823 39.31 -22.10 -36.04
N VAL A 824 38.67 -22.89 -35.17
CA VAL A 824 38.02 -22.35 -33.96
C VAL A 824 39.10 -21.86 -33.01
N SER A 825 39.18 -20.55 -32.85
CA SER A 825 40.09 -19.88 -31.92
C SER A 825 39.40 -19.77 -30.56
N LEU A 826 39.74 -20.65 -29.61
CA LEU A 826 39.32 -20.48 -28.21
C LEU A 826 40.32 -19.56 -27.51
N ASN A 827 39.90 -18.33 -27.23
CA ASN A 827 40.68 -17.39 -26.44
C ASN A 827 40.43 -17.67 -24.95
N PHE A 828 41.45 -18.18 -24.26
CA PHE A 828 41.44 -18.27 -22.80
C PHE A 828 42.13 -17.03 -22.22
N VAL A 829 41.48 -16.38 -21.26
CA VAL A 829 42.11 -15.34 -20.44
C VAL A 829 42.80 -16.04 -19.27
N TYR A 830 44.11 -15.81 -19.12
CA TYR A 830 44.87 -16.31 -17.98
C TYR A 830 45.00 -15.20 -16.94
N TYR A 831 44.56 -15.46 -15.73
CA TYR A 831 44.96 -14.65 -14.57
C TYR A 831 46.27 -15.22 -14.05
N THR A 832 47.31 -14.40 -14.11
CA THR A 832 48.63 -14.77 -13.60
C THR A 832 48.91 -13.92 -12.38
N HIS A 833 48.89 -14.52 -11.20
CA HIS A 833 49.28 -13.84 -9.97
C HIS A 833 50.70 -14.25 -9.61
N GLU A 834 51.58 -13.26 -9.40
CA GLU A 834 52.93 -13.48 -8.90
C GLU A 834 52.98 -13.09 -7.42
N ILE A 835 53.05 -14.08 -6.55
CA ILE A 835 53.11 -13.88 -5.10
C ILE A 835 54.40 -14.51 -4.59
N LYS A 836 55.34 -13.66 -4.16
CA LYS A 836 56.69 -14.05 -3.66
C LYS A 836 57.48 -14.95 -4.63
N GLY A 837 57.46 -14.63 -5.93
CA GLY A 837 58.24 -15.34 -6.95
C GLY A 837 57.70 -16.72 -7.33
N ARG A 838 56.47 -17.05 -6.93
CA ARG A 838 55.72 -18.19 -7.51
C ARG A 838 54.52 -17.68 -8.29
N THR A 839 54.37 -18.25 -9.47
CA THR A 839 53.29 -17.99 -10.42
C THR A 839 52.19 -19.01 -10.21
N VAL A 840 50.97 -18.54 -9.91
CA VAL A 840 49.77 -19.40 -9.87
C VAL A 840 48.86 -19.01 -11.04
N ILE A 841 48.37 -20.02 -11.76
CA ILE A 841 47.52 -19.88 -12.96
C ILE A 841 46.19 -20.57 -12.66
N GLN A 842 45.07 -19.87 -12.86
CA GLN A 842 43.74 -20.43 -12.62
C GLN A 842 42.76 -20.03 -13.73
N HIS A 843 41.77 -20.90 -13.98
CA HIS A 843 40.86 -20.84 -15.12
C HIS A 843 39.46 -20.39 -14.69
N SER A 844 38.80 -19.53 -15.47
CA SER A 844 37.36 -19.28 -15.39
C SER A 844 36.63 -19.97 -16.56
N PRO A 845 35.44 -20.57 -16.36
CA PRO A 845 34.73 -21.34 -17.38
C PRO A 845 33.82 -20.53 -18.33
N HIS A 846 33.69 -19.19 -18.21
CA HIS A 846 32.79 -18.44 -19.08
C HIS A 846 33.46 -17.78 -20.30
N PRO A 847 32.90 -17.95 -21.52
CA PRO A 847 33.42 -17.32 -22.73
C PRO A 847 32.96 -15.85 -22.80
N ILE A 848 33.90 -14.93 -22.63
CA ILE A 848 33.64 -13.48 -22.73
C ILE A 848 34.03 -13.00 -24.14
N SER A 849 33.08 -12.41 -24.87
CA SER A 849 33.39 -11.60 -26.05
C SER A 849 34.00 -10.26 -25.62
N LEU A 850 35.06 -9.83 -26.29
CA LEU A 850 35.81 -8.59 -26.03
C LEU A 850 34.88 -7.38 -25.84
N GLY A 851 34.78 -6.86 -24.62
CA GLY A 851 34.03 -5.64 -24.31
C GLY A 851 33.11 -5.67 -23.08
N HIS A 852 33.10 -6.74 -22.29
CA HIS A 852 32.25 -6.83 -21.09
C HIS A 852 32.78 -5.94 -19.95
N GLU A 853 31.95 -5.01 -19.46
CA GLU A 853 32.16 -4.31 -18.20
C GLU A 853 31.83 -5.26 -17.03
N PRO A 854 32.49 -5.13 -15.87
CA PRO A 854 32.24 -6.02 -14.73
C PRO A 854 30.75 -6.00 -14.36
N ASP A 855 30.11 -7.16 -14.39
CA ASP A 855 28.70 -7.28 -14.03
C ASP A 855 28.53 -7.80 -12.59
N PHE A 856 27.28 -8.03 -12.21
CA PHE A 856 26.94 -8.46 -10.87
C PHE A 856 27.44 -9.88 -10.55
N ILE A 857 27.54 -10.74 -11.57
CA ILE A 857 28.00 -12.13 -11.42
C ILE A 857 29.50 -12.13 -11.14
N ASP A 858 30.26 -11.26 -11.80
CA ASP A 858 31.70 -11.09 -11.54
C ASP A 858 31.98 -10.66 -10.07
N LEU A 859 31.12 -9.80 -9.51
CA LEU A 859 31.23 -9.30 -8.14
C LEU A 859 30.79 -10.34 -7.09
N GLU A 860 29.74 -11.11 -7.39
CA GLU A 860 29.28 -12.22 -6.55
C GLU A 860 30.33 -13.33 -6.48
N GLU A 861 30.91 -13.71 -7.63
CA GLU A 861 32.01 -14.68 -7.68
C GLU A 861 33.21 -14.19 -6.87
N MET A 862 33.55 -12.90 -6.93
CA MET A 862 34.60 -12.31 -6.09
C MET A 862 34.30 -12.40 -4.59
N ALA A 863 33.07 -12.07 -4.16
CA ALA A 863 32.66 -12.16 -2.76
C ALA A 863 32.67 -13.61 -2.25
N ILE A 864 32.19 -14.56 -3.07
CA ILE A 864 32.22 -15.99 -2.78
C ILE A 864 33.67 -16.50 -2.66
N MET A 865 34.57 -16.08 -3.56
CA MET A 865 35.98 -16.45 -3.47
C MET A 865 36.68 -15.89 -2.24
N TRP A 866 36.32 -14.68 -1.82
CA TRP A 866 36.86 -14.03 -0.63
C TRP A 866 36.46 -14.74 0.66
N ASN A 867 35.18 -15.12 0.77
CA ASN A 867 34.62 -15.82 1.93
C ASN A 867 35.04 -17.30 2.01
N LYS A 868 35.62 -17.86 0.93
CA LYS A 868 36.24 -19.20 0.90
C LYS A 868 37.76 -19.20 1.14
N ASP A 869 38.33 -18.08 1.61
CA ASP A 869 39.77 -17.89 1.87
C ASP A 869 40.68 -18.21 0.65
N ILE A 870 40.15 -18.07 -0.57
CA ILE A 870 40.88 -18.43 -1.80
C ILE A 870 42.09 -17.50 -2.03
N PRO A 871 42.04 -16.19 -1.70
CA PRO A 871 43.27 -15.45 -1.48
C PRO A 871 43.84 -15.82 -0.11
N THR A 872 44.88 -16.65 -0.09
CA THR A 872 45.66 -16.97 1.13
C THR A 872 46.32 -15.75 1.78
N VAL A 873 46.30 -14.59 1.10
CA VAL A 873 46.78 -13.30 1.63
C VAL A 873 45.70 -12.24 1.40
N LYS A 874 45.03 -11.82 2.49
CA LYS A 874 44.02 -10.75 2.45
C LYS A 874 44.70 -9.39 2.22
N PRO A 875 44.16 -8.52 1.34
CA PRO A 875 44.76 -7.22 1.06
C PRO A 875 44.75 -6.31 2.29
N ARG A 876 45.80 -5.50 2.39
CA ARG A 876 46.03 -4.56 3.49
C ARG A 876 45.70 -3.15 3.03
N ILE A 877 44.82 -2.47 3.75
CA ILE A 877 44.55 -1.05 3.56
C ILE A 877 45.44 -0.28 4.54
N THR A 878 46.09 0.77 4.05
CA THR A 878 46.95 1.63 4.86
C THR A 878 46.31 3.00 4.99
N LEU A 879 45.81 3.35 6.18
CA LEU A 879 45.29 4.68 6.49
C LEU A 879 46.42 5.53 7.06
N LYS A 880 46.72 6.66 6.43
CA LYS A 880 47.76 7.59 6.88
C LYS A 880 47.13 8.88 7.36
N LEU A 881 47.10 9.09 8.69
CA LEU A 881 46.72 10.39 9.24
C LEU A 881 47.89 11.34 9.13
N THR A 882 47.79 12.25 8.16
CA THR A 882 48.80 13.27 7.83
C THR A 882 49.09 14.22 9.00
N THR A 883 48.09 14.51 9.83
CA THR A 883 48.21 15.43 10.98
C THR A 883 48.96 14.81 12.17
N LEU A 884 48.98 13.48 12.31
CA LEU A 884 49.54 12.80 13.48
C LEU A 884 50.75 11.91 13.16
N SER A 885 51.20 11.86 11.90
CA SER A 885 52.23 10.93 11.43
C SER A 885 51.94 9.47 11.81
N ARG A 886 50.66 9.09 11.90
CA ARG A 886 50.22 7.74 12.25
C ARG A 886 49.79 6.99 11.00
N THR A 887 50.19 5.74 10.93
CA THR A 887 49.82 4.82 9.86
C THR A 887 49.09 3.64 10.50
N TYR A 888 47.84 3.41 10.11
CA TYR A 888 47.05 2.27 10.52
C TYR A 888 47.01 1.27 9.37
N GLN A 889 47.28 0.01 9.64
CA GLN A 889 47.15 -1.06 8.66
C GLN A 889 45.93 -1.90 9.02
N GLY A 890 44.92 -1.88 8.16
CA GLY A 890 43.71 -2.70 8.25
C GLY A 890 43.81 -3.91 7.33
N VAL A 891 43.33 -5.06 7.80
CA VAL A 891 43.04 -6.22 6.96
C VAL A 891 41.52 -6.32 6.84
N ILE A 892 41.00 -6.42 5.62
CA ILE A 892 39.58 -6.72 5.40
C ILE A 892 39.33 -8.16 5.85
N THR A 893 38.44 -8.35 6.82
CA THR A 893 38.14 -9.65 7.42
C THR A 893 36.94 -10.33 6.78
N ALA A 894 35.98 -9.56 6.29
CA ALA A 894 34.79 -10.06 5.59
C ALA A 894 34.30 -9.05 4.53
N MET A 895 33.63 -9.57 3.51
CA MET A 895 32.92 -8.80 2.49
C MET A 895 31.53 -9.41 2.32
N THR A 896 30.50 -8.58 2.42
CA THR A 896 29.09 -9.00 2.33
C THR A 896 28.40 -8.13 1.28
N ILE A 897 27.61 -8.77 0.41
CA ILE A 897 26.70 -8.06 -0.49
C ILE A 897 25.37 -7.95 0.26
N VAL A 898 24.88 -6.73 0.40
CA VAL A 898 23.57 -6.45 1.01
C VAL A 898 22.68 -5.91 -0.09
N GLU A 899 21.57 -6.59 -0.33
CA GLU A 899 20.51 -6.13 -1.22
C GLU A 899 19.45 -5.43 -0.40
N GLU A 900 19.28 -4.13 -0.59
CA GLU A 900 18.33 -3.31 0.14
C GLU A 900 17.58 -2.41 -0.87
N GLY A 901 16.28 -2.65 -1.04
CA GLY A 901 15.43 -1.84 -1.90
C GLY A 901 15.79 -1.87 -3.39
N GLY A 902 16.16 -3.03 -3.95
CA GLY A 902 16.53 -3.16 -5.37
C GLY A 902 17.87 -2.52 -5.74
N THR A 903 18.63 -2.08 -4.74
CA THR A 903 20.00 -1.59 -4.90
C THR A 903 20.94 -2.50 -4.12
N SER A 904 21.99 -2.98 -4.77
CA SER A 904 22.99 -3.83 -4.13
C SER A 904 24.18 -2.99 -3.69
N ARG A 905 24.57 -3.09 -2.42
CA ARG A 905 25.79 -2.46 -1.88
C ARG A 905 26.74 -3.49 -1.31
N ILE A 906 28.04 -3.18 -1.34
CA ILE A 906 29.09 -4.04 -0.78
C ILE A 906 29.55 -3.46 0.56
N GLU A 907 29.40 -4.23 1.62
CA GLU A 907 29.88 -3.89 2.95
C GLU A 907 31.19 -4.62 3.26
N PHE A 908 32.13 -3.91 3.88
CA PHE A 908 33.45 -4.44 4.26
C PHE A 908 33.59 -4.41 5.78
N GLN A 909 33.97 -5.53 6.37
CA GLN A 909 34.43 -5.56 7.76
C GLN A 909 35.96 -5.48 7.78
N MET A 910 36.52 -4.57 8.57
CA MET A 910 37.97 -4.37 8.66
C MET A 910 38.47 -4.56 10.10
N LYS A 911 39.60 -5.24 10.24
CA LYS A 911 40.36 -5.33 11.49
C LYS A 911 41.67 -4.57 11.36
N PHE A 912 41.88 -3.56 12.20
CA PHE A 912 43.12 -2.79 12.22
C PHE A 912 44.14 -3.40 13.17
N GLU A 913 45.35 -3.63 12.67
CA GLU A 913 46.51 -3.94 13.50
C GLU A 913 47.30 -2.65 13.72
N THR A 914 47.40 -2.20 14.96
CA THR A 914 48.26 -1.05 15.30
C THR A 914 49.64 -1.56 15.66
N THR A 915 50.63 -1.35 14.80
CA THR A 915 52.04 -1.57 15.17
C THR A 915 52.55 -0.36 15.94
N TRP A 916 52.66 -0.49 17.25
CA TRP A 916 53.17 0.57 18.13
C TRP A 916 54.70 0.51 18.18
N THR A 917 55.39 1.53 17.67
CA THR A 917 56.82 1.72 17.97
C THR A 917 56.94 2.31 19.38
N PRO A 918 57.65 1.65 20.32
CA PRO A 918 57.57 2.00 21.73
C PRO A 918 58.40 3.25 22.03
N ALA A 919 57.72 4.37 22.19
CA ALA A 919 58.21 5.49 23.00
C ALA A 919 57.01 6.25 23.56
N LEU A 920 56.34 5.68 24.57
CA LEU A 920 55.72 6.33 25.75
C LEU A 920 54.69 5.37 26.40
N PRO A 921 54.54 5.34 27.74
CA PRO A 921 53.67 4.37 28.38
C PRO A 921 52.22 4.86 28.49
N VAL A 922 51.30 3.89 28.45
CA VAL A 922 49.88 3.92 28.89
C VAL A 922 48.85 4.47 27.89
N LEU A 923 48.13 3.57 27.23
CA LEU A 923 46.69 3.69 26.96
C LEU A 923 46.08 2.30 26.74
N ARG A 924 44.97 2.04 27.44
CA ARG A 924 44.23 0.78 27.51
C ARG A 924 43.55 0.47 26.16
N GLU A 925 43.37 -0.83 25.90
CA GLU A 925 42.60 -1.39 24.79
C GLU A 925 41.21 -0.72 24.64
N TRP A 926 40.82 -0.43 23.40
CA TRP A 926 39.46 -0.14 22.99
C TRP A 926 39.05 -1.27 22.03
N ASN A 927 37.90 -1.89 22.27
CA ASN A 927 37.26 -2.83 21.35
C ASN A 927 36.41 -2.10 20.34
#